data_AF-G0QXE4-F1
#
_entry.id   AF-G0QXE4-F1
#
_cell.length_a   1.000
_cell.length_b   1.000
_cell.length_c   1.000
_cell.angle_alpha   90.00
_cell.angle_beta   90.00
_cell.angle_gamma   90.00
#
_symmetry.space_group_name_H-M   'P 1'
#
loop_
_entity.id
_entity.type
_entity.pdbx_description
1 polymer ?
#
loop_
_entity_poly.entity_id
_entity_poly.type
_entity_poly.pdbx_seq_one_letter_code
_entity_poly.pdbx_strand_id
1 'polypeptide(L)'
;MCLLLNQSVYIACICCTILQYKDQYKYEKYSYVLLESLLFFRLFKQIFTSPFFSGLIISITYILKQIGVFQDFSDIIFYSPLIQLICIFSLNFCSRILIWVYSLLKMNSSKKQRIQRLQLFNFLQMTLFFPLNMISLALSSMLDVPFLPVFGLPVYFCGFPRPKRFWERISSSNRQTNEAFIYEKFSKNLQKILGNFLLKKSFLKVGDFYLLRFEKYIGIIQILECGNNYTIVQFKGLESQEMTSCHSIECNQIDRIIEETFIQKKCFFKDFLGAALPFGQQNINMYDENQLQFTGIITDEDFIKGFSEILVKVLVYFIHVFFEENEFFQLDEFLNEFQEILLKKDFPKEGFLPIEFCEKIGFFNVFQEGKKEEKYKQNYKKFKSFLNEEEKNTKKIDQEMNNFLEDIENELNQIKPQKIRPQAESPPTKSKENIQKVLKILYFLILNDTSFNPKKLDQAHIYKIFTKSDFLLQKYPFFQKKKKLFYIIQTSLRFSLKISYDSYAYLGSNLGIPNDEIINNIKENDEKAYIGIPQEKQWKKSIENDVEVLWTLNFNTENQQISISRSSFKSVQCNFFQFKSDIVQSIWANLAFELYYATNDDDERYSIQTHEQFFRNICIQQAEEPLGYAPFYSGCQSIYY
;
A
#
# COMPACT_ATOMS: atom_id res chain seq x y z
N MET A 1 -11.18 -0.54 -31.04
CA MET A 1 -11.92 -0.72 -32.32
C MET A 1 -13.15 0.17 -32.43
N CYS A 2 -14.09 0.18 -31.46
CA CYS A 2 -15.29 1.04 -31.55
C CYS A 2 -15.01 2.55 -31.66
N LEU A 3 -13.94 3.06 -31.03
CA LEU A 3 -13.50 4.46 -31.15
C LEU A 3 -13.03 4.83 -32.57
N LEU A 4 -12.30 3.92 -33.23
CA LEU A 4 -11.82 4.10 -34.62
C LEU A 4 -12.97 3.98 -35.62
N LEU A 5 -13.89 3.04 -35.41
CA LEU A 5 -15.12 2.91 -36.21
C LEU A 5 -16.01 4.15 -36.07
N ASN A 6 -16.19 4.67 -34.85
CA ASN A 6 -16.95 5.90 -34.63
C ASN A 6 -16.28 7.13 -35.27
N GLN A 7 -14.95 7.29 -35.17
CA GLN A 7 -14.24 8.38 -35.83
C GLN A 7 -14.33 8.30 -37.37
N SER A 8 -14.33 7.09 -37.94
CA SER A 8 -14.47 6.89 -39.39
C SER A 8 -15.87 7.21 -39.92
N VAL A 9 -16.93 6.85 -39.17
CA VAL A 9 -18.31 7.23 -39.49
C VAL A 9 -18.49 8.75 -39.37
N TYR A 10 -17.79 9.40 -38.45
CA TYR A 10 -17.79 10.86 -38.28
C TYR A 10 -17.14 11.61 -39.44
N ILE A 11 -15.96 11.18 -39.88
CA ILE A 11 -15.30 11.75 -41.06
C ILE A 11 -16.18 11.52 -42.28
N ALA A 12 -16.81 10.35 -42.42
CA ALA A 12 -17.74 10.07 -43.49
C ALA A 12 -18.99 10.98 -43.44
N CYS A 13 -19.59 11.22 -42.28
CA CYS A 13 -20.75 12.11 -42.15
C CYS A 13 -20.39 13.57 -42.43
N ILE A 14 -19.24 14.07 -41.94
CA ILE A 14 -18.74 15.43 -42.21
C ILE A 14 -18.40 15.58 -43.69
N CYS A 15 -17.75 14.59 -44.30
CA CYS A 15 -17.48 14.58 -45.73
C CYS A 15 -18.79 14.52 -46.53
N CYS A 16 -19.78 13.72 -46.12
CA CYS A 16 -21.08 13.63 -46.78
C CYS A 16 -21.86 14.95 -46.70
N THR A 17 -21.91 15.62 -45.53
CA THR A 17 -22.56 16.93 -45.41
C THR A 17 -21.83 18.00 -46.20
N ILE A 18 -20.48 18.03 -46.18
CA ILE A 18 -19.70 18.96 -47.01
C ILE A 18 -19.91 18.69 -48.51
N LEU A 19 -20.01 17.42 -48.93
CA LEU A 19 -20.24 17.02 -50.32
C LEU A 19 -21.66 17.33 -50.79
N GLN A 20 -22.67 17.20 -49.93
CA GLN A 20 -24.08 17.48 -50.26
C GLN A 20 -24.34 18.97 -50.52
N TYR A 21 -23.49 19.86 -49.98
CA TYR A 21 -23.56 21.31 -50.18
C TYR A 21 -22.52 21.86 -51.17
N LYS A 22 -21.72 20.99 -51.82
CA LYS A 22 -20.61 21.39 -52.69
C LYS A 22 -21.06 22.17 -53.94
N ASP A 23 -22.25 21.91 -54.45
CA ASP A 23 -22.71 22.48 -55.73
C ASP A 23 -23.50 23.79 -55.59
N GLN A 24 -23.67 24.32 -54.37
CA GLN A 24 -24.50 25.51 -54.13
C GLN A 24 -23.93 26.44 -53.01
N TYR A 25 -23.19 27.47 -53.41
CA TYR A 25 -23.01 28.80 -52.76
C TYR A 25 -21.89 29.12 -51.74
N LYS A 26 -21.46 30.40 -51.84
CA LYS A 26 -20.94 31.43 -50.89
C LYS A 26 -20.44 31.00 -49.50
N TYR A 27 -19.25 31.53 -49.14
CA TYR A 27 -18.48 31.36 -47.90
C TYR A 27 -19.29 31.36 -46.58
N GLU A 28 -20.36 32.15 -46.46
CA GLU A 28 -21.19 32.25 -45.24
C GLU A 28 -21.92 30.95 -44.85
N LYS A 29 -22.31 30.12 -45.83
CA LYS A 29 -22.96 28.83 -45.55
C LYS A 29 -21.97 27.77 -45.06
N TYR A 30 -20.70 27.85 -45.48
CA TYR A 30 -19.66 26.93 -45.03
C TYR A 30 -19.35 27.09 -43.53
N SER A 31 -19.31 28.33 -43.02
CA SER A 31 -19.16 28.60 -41.60
C SER A 31 -20.30 28.03 -40.75
N TYR A 32 -21.53 28.05 -41.28
CA TYR A 32 -22.69 27.50 -40.58
C TYR A 32 -22.62 25.98 -40.45
N VAL A 33 -22.34 25.27 -41.56
CA VAL A 33 -22.18 23.81 -41.56
C VAL A 33 -21.03 23.36 -40.65
N LEU A 34 -19.92 24.10 -40.65
CA LEU A 34 -18.79 23.82 -39.78
C LEU A 34 -19.18 23.98 -38.30
N LEU A 35 -19.89 25.06 -37.96
CA LEU A 35 -20.37 25.31 -36.60
C LEU A 35 -21.38 24.25 -36.14
N GLU A 36 -22.34 23.86 -36.99
CA GLU A 36 -23.27 22.76 -36.70
C GLU A 36 -22.54 21.44 -36.44
N SER A 37 -21.56 21.09 -37.28
CA SER A 37 -20.78 19.86 -37.11
C SER A 37 -20.00 19.84 -35.78
N LEU A 38 -19.45 20.98 -35.36
CA LEU A 38 -18.75 21.13 -34.07
C LEU A 38 -19.71 20.98 -32.89
N LEU A 39 -20.89 21.60 -32.95
CA LEU A 39 -21.89 21.51 -31.89
C LEU A 39 -22.44 20.08 -31.76
N PHE A 40 -22.68 19.42 -32.89
CA PHE A 40 -23.08 18.00 -32.91
C PHE A 40 -22.01 17.11 -32.29
N PHE A 41 -20.73 17.30 -32.64
CA PHE A 41 -19.63 16.57 -32.03
C PHE A 41 -19.55 16.79 -30.51
N ARG A 42 -19.73 18.02 -30.04
CA ARG A 42 -19.73 18.34 -28.60
C ARG A 42 -20.87 17.63 -27.87
N LEU A 43 -22.08 17.67 -28.42
CA LEU A 43 -23.26 17.00 -27.86
C LEU A 43 -23.06 15.48 -27.80
N PHE A 44 -22.56 14.87 -28.88
CA PHE A 44 -22.30 13.44 -28.90
C PHE A 44 -21.23 13.02 -27.90
N LYS A 45 -20.11 13.77 -27.84
CA LYS A 45 -19.07 13.54 -26.82
C LYS A 45 -19.65 13.63 -25.42
N GLN A 46 -20.52 14.60 -25.17
CA GLN A 46 -21.16 14.79 -23.87
C GLN A 46 -22.13 13.66 -23.50
N ILE A 47 -22.91 13.15 -24.46
CA ILE A 47 -23.79 11.98 -24.26
C ILE A 47 -22.95 10.79 -23.83
N PHE A 48 -21.79 10.61 -24.46
CA PHE A 48 -20.89 9.52 -24.14
C PHE A 48 -20.22 9.67 -22.77
N THR A 49 -19.77 10.89 -22.40
CA THR A 49 -19.05 11.12 -21.14
C THR A 49 -19.96 11.30 -19.92
N SER A 50 -21.17 11.80 -20.13
CA SER A 50 -22.13 12.16 -19.07
C SER A 50 -23.57 11.96 -19.55
N PRO A 51 -24.04 10.70 -19.66
CA PRO A 51 -25.36 10.40 -20.23
C PRO A 51 -26.51 11.00 -19.42
N PHE A 52 -26.40 11.03 -18.08
CA PHE A 52 -27.45 11.60 -17.24
C PHE A 52 -27.57 13.13 -17.39
N PHE A 53 -26.44 13.84 -17.36
CA PHE A 53 -26.44 15.30 -17.46
C PHE A 53 -26.86 15.76 -18.86
N SER A 54 -26.44 15.05 -19.91
CA SER A 54 -26.92 15.29 -21.27
C SER A 54 -28.43 15.01 -21.40
N GLY A 55 -28.93 13.93 -20.78
CA GLY A 55 -30.37 13.65 -20.71
C GLY A 55 -31.17 14.79 -20.07
N LEU A 56 -30.69 15.37 -18.97
CA LEU A 56 -31.31 16.55 -18.34
C LEU A 56 -31.30 17.78 -19.23
N ILE A 57 -30.21 18.05 -19.94
CA ILE A 57 -30.14 19.21 -20.83
C ILE A 57 -31.09 19.03 -22.02
N ILE A 58 -31.14 17.82 -22.59
CA ILE A 58 -32.06 17.49 -23.68
C ILE A 58 -33.52 17.64 -23.19
N SER A 59 -33.86 17.18 -21.99
CA SER A 59 -35.21 17.36 -21.45
C SER A 59 -35.56 18.82 -21.21
N ILE A 60 -34.64 19.63 -20.68
CA ILE A 60 -34.83 21.09 -20.51
C ILE A 60 -35.05 21.76 -21.86
N THR A 61 -34.21 21.46 -22.86
CA THR A 61 -34.35 22.04 -24.22
C THR A 61 -35.68 21.66 -24.87
N TYR A 62 -36.15 20.42 -24.66
CA TYR A 62 -37.44 19.95 -25.15
C TYR A 62 -38.61 20.66 -24.48
N ILE A 63 -38.54 20.88 -23.15
CA ILE A 63 -39.56 21.65 -22.41
C ILE A 63 -39.61 23.10 -22.93
N LEU A 64 -38.45 23.74 -23.13
CA LEU A 64 -38.39 25.11 -23.66
C LEU A 64 -38.97 25.21 -25.08
N LYS A 65 -38.77 24.18 -25.90
CA LYS A 65 -39.42 24.07 -27.21
C LYS A 65 -40.94 23.96 -27.09
N GLN A 66 -41.46 23.13 -26.18
CA GLN A 66 -42.91 23.00 -25.95
C GLN A 66 -43.55 24.29 -25.44
N ILE A 67 -42.80 25.12 -24.70
CA ILE A 67 -43.24 26.44 -24.22
C ILE A 67 -43.20 27.50 -25.36
N GLY A 68 -42.68 27.15 -26.54
CA GLY A 68 -42.60 28.03 -27.70
C GLY A 68 -41.41 29.00 -27.67
N VAL A 69 -40.43 28.76 -26.80
CA VAL A 69 -39.16 29.53 -26.77
C VAL A 69 -38.30 29.22 -28.00
N PHE A 70 -38.35 27.97 -28.48
CA PHE A 70 -37.65 27.50 -29.66
C PHE A 70 -38.66 26.99 -30.69
N GLN A 71 -38.46 27.34 -31.97
CA GLN A 71 -39.42 27.00 -33.03
C GLN A 71 -38.98 25.73 -33.78
N ASP A 72 -37.69 25.59 -34.07
CA ASP A 72 -37.17 24.50 -34.90
C ASP A 72 -36.49 23.39 -34.08
N PHE A 73 -36.25 22.24 -34.72
CA PHE A 73 -35.43 21.17 -34.12
C PHE A 73 -33.93 21.46 -34.19
N SER A 74 -33.48 22.25 -35.18
CA SER A 74 -32.11 22.76 -35.29
C SER A 74 -31.72 23.57 -34.06
N ASP A 75 -32.65 24.36 -33.52
CA ASP A 75 -32.47 25.17 -32.31
C ASP A 75 -31.97 24.34 -31.12
N ILE A 76 -32.40 23.08 -31.00
CA ILE A 76 -31.97 22.20 -29.91
C ILE A 76 -30.45 21.96 -29.96
N ILE A 77 -29.89 21.77 -31.15
CA ILE A 77 -28.45 21.54 -31.35
C ILE A 77 -27.65 22.81 -31.03
N PHE A 78 -28.20 23.98 -31.38
CA PHE A 78 -27.57 25.28 -31.13
C PHE A 78 -27.62 25.73 -29.67
N TYR A 79 -28.78 25.60 -29.02
CA TYR A 79 -28.99 26.13 -27.67
C TYR A 79 -28.61 25.15 -26.56
N SER A 80 -28.56 23.84 -26.83
CA SER A 80 -28.19 22.85 -25.81
C SER A 80 -26.80 23.12 -25.18
N PRO A 81 -25.73 23.45 -25.93
CA PRO A 81 -24.44 23.84 -25.34
C PRO A 81 -24.47 25.14 -24.55
N LEU A 82 -25.34 26.10 -24.91
CA LEU A 82 -25.51 27.35 -24.15
C LEU A 82 -26.21 27.09 -22.82
N ILE A 83 -27.29 26.31 -22.84
CA ILE A 83 -27.99 25.87 -21.63
C ILE A 83 -27.04 25.08 -20.73
N GLN A 84 -26.21 24.22 -21.32
CA GLN A 84 -25.16 23.51 -20.59
C GLN A 84 -24.20 24.47 -19.86
N LEU A 85 -23.68 25.48 -20.55
CA LEU A 85 -22.77 26.47 -19.94
C LEU A 85 -23.45 27.21 -18.80
N ILE A 86 -24.72 27.58 -18.96
CA ILE A 86 -25.52 28.24 -17.91
C ILE A 86 -25.71 27.30 -16.71
N CYS A 87 -26.01 26.03 -16.93
CA CYS A 87 -26.15 25.03 -15.87
C CYS A 87 -24.83 24.77 -15.14
N ILE A 88 -23.70 24.69 -15.85
CA ILE A 88 -22.38 24.51 -15.23
C ILE A 88 -22.02 25.75 -14.42
N PHE A 89 -22.22 26.94 -15.00
CA PHE A 89 -22.00 28.21 -14.32
C PHE A 89 -22.81 28.30 -13.03
N SER A 90 -24.11 28.01 -13.08
CA SER A 90 -24.98 28.10 -11.90
C SER A 90 -24.60 27.10 -10.82
N LEU A 91 -24.27 25.85 -11.19
CA LEU A 91 -23.81 24.83 -10.25
C LEU A 91 -22.50 25.24 -9.56
N ASN A 92 -21.51 25.71 -10.34
CA ASN A 92 -20.22 26.17 -9.82
C ASN A 92 -20.37 27.43 -8.96
N PHE A 93 -21.25 28.35 -9.36
CA PHE A 93 -21.51 29.58 -8.61
C PHE A 93 -22.14 29.26 -7.24
N CYS A 94 -23.14 28.38 -7.22
CA CYS A 94 -23.76 27.91 -5.99
C CYS A 94 -22.77 27.17 -5.08
N SER A 95 -21.95 26.25 -5.63
CA SER A 95 -20.97 25.50 -4.82
C SER A 95 -19.93 26.43 -4.18
N ARG A 96 -19.43 27.41 -4.94
CA ARG A 96 -18.39 28.35 -4.50
C ARG A 96 -18.90 29.37 -3.49
N ILE A 97 -20.15 29.83 -3.64
CA ILE A 97 -20.79 30.66 -2.62
C ILE A 97 -20.87 29.91 -1.29
N LEU A 98 -21.26 28.63 -1.32
CA LEU A 98 -21.33 27.82 -0.11
C LEU A 98 -19.96 27.68 0.56
N ILE A 99 -18.89 27.46 -0.23
CA ILE A 99 -17.51 27.41 0.28
C ILE A 99 -17.11 28.74 0.93
N TRP A 100 -17.37 29.86 0.27
CA TRP A 100 -17.04 31.18 0.76
C TRP A 100 -17.78 31.53 2.06
N VAL A 101 -19.11 31.39 2.08
CA VAL A 101 -19.95 31.62 3.26
C VAL A 101 -19.49 30.75 4.42
N TYR A 102 -19.17 29.48 4.13
CA TYR A 102 -18.71 28.57 5.14
C TYR A 102 -17.35 28.98 5.75
N SER A 103 -16.40 29.40 4.92
CA SER A 103 -15.12 29.93 5.41
C SER A 103 -15.29 31.18 6.30
N LEU A 104 -16.28 32.03 5.99
CA LEU A 104 -16.62 33.19 6.81
C LEU A 104 -17.20 32.81 8.17
N LEU A 105 -18.11 31.84 8.20
CA LEU A 105 -18.70 31.34 9.45
C LEU A 105 -17.62 30.71 10.34
N LYS A 106 -16.72 29.91 9.75
CA LYS A 106 -15.66 29.22 10.50
C LYS A 106 -14.60 30.16 11.05
N MET A 107 -14.20 31.18 10.29
CA MET A 107 -13.28 32.20 10.78
C MET A 107 -13.87 32.98 11.97
N ASN A 108 -15.18 33.21 12.00
CA ASN A 108 -15.85 33.89 13.11
C ASN A 108 -16.08 32.97 14.34
N SER A 109 -16.27 31.66 14.13
CA SER A 109 -16.61 30.72 15.19
C SER A 109 -15.39 30.04 15.84
N SER A 110 -14.34 29.75 15.05
CA SER A 110 -13.20 28.96 15.53
C SER A 110 -12.16 29.83 16.24
N LYS A 111 -11.71 29.40 17.42
CA LYS A 111 -10.72 30.14 18.23
C LYS A 111 -9.35 30.24 17.55
N LYS A 112 -8.93 29.19 16.82
CA LYS A 112 -7.62 29.13 16.15
C LYS A 112 -7.52 30.05 14.92
N GLN A 113 -8.61 30.31 14.21
CA GLN A 113 -8.62 31.16 13.01
C GLN A 113 -9.08 32.60 13.31
N ARG A 114 -9.29 32.92 14.58
CA ARG A 114 -9.78 34.23 15.00
C ARG A 114 -8.65 35.25 14.94
N ILE A 115 -8.79 36.21 14.04
CA ILE A 115 -7.88 37.35 13.92
C ILE A 115 -8.06 38.27 15.14
N GLN A 116 -6.96 38.83 15.67
CA GLN A 116 -6.98 39.73 16.84
C GLN A 116 -7.94 40.92 16.68
N ARG A 117 -8.11 41.44 15.45
CA ARG A 117 -9.04 42.54 15.11
C ARG A 117 -10.23 42.05 14.27
N LEU A 118 -10.96 41.06 14.76
CA LEU A 118 -12.09 40.44 14.04
C LEU A 118 -13.16 41.45 13.57
N GLN A 119 -13.48 42.47 14.38
CA GLN A 119 -14.48 43.48 14.02
C GLN A 119 -14.05 44.32 12.80
N LEU A 120 -12.78 44.74 12.76
CA LEU A 120 -12.21 45.45 11.62
C LEU A 120 -12.19 44.55 10.38
N PHE A 121 -11.82 43.28 10.54
CA PHE A 121 -11.83 42.32 9.44
C PHE A 121 -13.25 42.12 8.88
N ASN A 122 -14.25 41.93 9.74
CA ASN A 122 -15.65 41.78 9.30
C ASN A 122 -16.17 43.05 8.60
N PHE A 123 -15.77 44.24 9.06
CA PHE A 123 -16.09 45.49 8.38
C PHE A 123 -15.45 45.56 6.98
N LEU A 124 -14.16 45.24 6.86
CA LEU A 124 -13.46 45.15 5.57
C LEU A 124 -14.06 44.08 4.66
N GLN A 125 -14.50 42.96 5.23
CA GLN A 125 -15.13 41.88 4.49
C GLN A 125 -16.44 42.33 3.86
N MET A 126 -17.29 43.05 4.60
CA MET A 126 -18.59 43.52 4.09
C MET A 126 -18.47 44.71 3.13
N THR A 127 -17.37 45.46 3.17
CA THR A 127 -17.16 46.66 2.34
C THR A 127 -16.27 46.40 1.14
N LEU A 128 -14.97 46.15 1.36
CA LEU A 128 -13.95 46.03 0.31
C LEU A 128 -13.91 44.63 -0.29
N PHE A 129 -13.87 43.59 0.54
CA PHE A 129 -13.66 42.23 0.03
C PHE A 129 -14.93 41.57 -0.52
N PHE A 130 -16.12 41.99 -0.10
CA PHE A 130 -17.38 41.49 -0.65
C PHE A 130 -17.47 41.66 -2.18
N PRO A 131 -17.37 42.88 -2.75
CA PRO A 131 -17.47 43.06 -4.21
C PRO A 131 -16.34 42.35 -4.94
N LEU A 132 -15.11 42.37 -4.39
CA LEU A 132 -13.97 41.68 -4.98
C LEU A 132 -14.17 40.15 -5.04
N ASN A 133 -14.65 39.55 -3.95
CA ASN A 133 -14.96 38.12 -3.88
C ASN A 133 -16.10 37.76 -4.83
N MET A 134 -17.14 38.60 -4.96
CA MET A 134 -18.25 38.34 -5.88
C MET A 134 -17.81 38.40 -7.35
N ILE A 135 -16.96 39.36 -7.72
CA ILE A 135 -16.37 39.44 -9.07
C ILE A 135 -15.49 38.22 -9.33
N SER A 136 -14.60 37.89 -8.39
CA SER A 136 -13.74 36.72 -8.44
C SER A 136 -14.54 35.43 -8.60
N LEU A 137 -15.63 35.28 -7.83
CA LEU A 137 -16.51 34.11 -7.85
C LEU A 137 -17.24 33.99 -9.19
N ALA A 138 -17.77 35.10 -9.72
CA ALA A 138 -18.42 35.12 -11.02
C ALA A 138 -17.45 34.74 -12.15
N LEU A 139 -16.26 35.36 -12.18
CA LEU A 139 -15.23 35.06 -13.18
C LEU A 139 -14.74 33.61 -13.08
N SER A 140 -14.46 33.16 -11.87
CA SER A 140 -14.02 31.80 -11.57
C SER A 140 -15.06 30.79 -12.03
N SER A 141 -16.35 31.03 -11.76
CA SER A 141 -17.46 30.14 -12.15
C SER A 141 -17.70 30.13 -13.67
N MET A 142 -17.53 31.28 -14.33
CA MET A 142 -17.68 31.42 -15.78
C MET A 142 -16.56 30.71 -16.54
N LEU A 143 -15.32 30.84 -16.06
CA LEU A 143 -14.15 30.25 -16.70
C LEU A 143 -13.86 28.82 -16.22
N ASP A 144 -14.62 28.31 -15.24
CA ASP A 144 -14.40 27.00 -14.60
C ASP A 144 -12.97 26.86 -14.04
N VAL A 145 -12.50 27.93 -13.40
CA VAL A 145 -11.15 28.08 -12.82
C VAL A 145 -11.22 27.88 -11.30
N PRO A 146 -10.18 27.35 -10.62
CA PRO A 146 -10.15 27.24 -9.16
C PRO A 146 -10.38 28.59 -8.44
N PHE A 147 -11.13 28.54 -7.33
CA PHE A 147 -11.44 29.69 -6.48
C PHE A 147 -10.51 29.68 -5.26
N LEU A 148 -9.40 30.40 -5.35
CA LEU A 148 -8.24 30.26 -4.47
C LEU A 148 -8.37 31.09 -3.18
N PRO A 149 -8.35 30.48 -1.98
CA PRO A 149 -8.28 31.24 -0.73
C PRO A 149 -6.88 31.83 -0.52
N VAL A 150 -6.80 33.07 -0.08
CA VAL A 150 -5.54 33.80 0.09
C VAL A 150 -5.10 33.76 1.55
N PHE A 151 -3.88 33.26 1.82
CA PHE A 151 -3.25 33.27 3.16
C PHE A 151 -4.13 32.74 4.31
N GLY A 152 -5.00 31.76 4.05
CA GLY A 152 -5.89 31.27 5.11
C GLY A 152 -7.15 32.11 5.33
N LEU A 153 -7.29 33.25 4.66
CA LEU A 153 -8.39 34.20 4.84
C LEU A 153 -9.56 33.89 3.89
N PRO A 154 -10.80 34.28 4.24
CA PRO A 154 -11.97 34.18 3.36
C PRO A 154 -11.98 35.28 2.27
N VAL A 155 -10.80 35.55 1.70
CA VAL A 155 -10.56 36.41 0.54
C VAL A 155 -10.09 35.49 -0.57
N TYR A 156 -10.77 35.50 -1.70
CA TYR A 156 -10.58 34.53 -2.76
C TYR A 156 -10.29 35.18 -4.11
N PHE A 157 -9.28 34.67 -4.81
CA PHE A 157 -8.95 35.08 -6.17
C PHE A 157 -9.30 34.00 -7.20
N CYS A 158 -9.54 34.45 -8.43
CA CYS A 158 -9.63 33.58 -9.57
C CYS A 158 -8.22 33.05 -9.87
N GLY A 159 -8.05 31.73 -9.86
CA GLY A 159 -6.78 31.11 -10.22
C GLY A 159 -6.50 31.12 -11.71
N PHE A 160 -5.63 30.21 -12.16
CA PHE A 160 -5.34 30.03 -13.58
C PHE A 160 -6.25 28.95 -14.19
N PRO A 161 -6.72 29.13 -15.44
CA PRO A 161 -7.46 28.08 -16.14
C PRO A 161 -6.58 26.84 -16.27
N ARG A 162 -7.13 25.70 -15.84
CA ARG A 162 -6.41 24.43 -15.80
C ARG A 162 -7.25 23.34 -16.46
N PRO A 163 -6.66 22.48 -17.29
CA PRO A 163 -7.38 21.32 -17.81
C PRO A 163 -7.75 20.37 -16.67
N LYS A 164 -9.01 19.91 -16.63
CA LYS A 164 -9.47 18.88 -15.67
C LYS A 164 -8.72 17.55 -15.82
N ARG A 165 -8.14 17.31 -17.00
CA ARG A 165 -7.21 16.22 -17.30
C ARG A 165 -5.81 16.83 -17.36
N PHE A 166 -5.12 16.82 -16.23
CA PHE A 166 -3.82 17.49 -16.08
C PHE A 166 -2.62 16.58 -16.38
N TRP A 167 -2.87 15.29 -16.60
CA TRP A 167 -1.83 14.27 -16.61
C TRP A 167 -1.15 14.16 -17.96
N GLU A 168 0.14 14.52 -18.03
CA GLU A 168 1.01 14.18 -19.15
C GLU A 168 1.27 12.66 -19.20
N ARG A 169 1.52 12.06 -18.03
CA ARG A 169 1.60 10.60 -17.80
C ARG A 169 1.13 10.29 -16.38
N ILE A 170 0.27 9.29 -16.23
CA ILE A 170 -0.11 8.77 -14.92
C ILE A 170 0.76 7.54 -14.66
N SER A 171 1.87 7.73 -13.97
CA SER A 171 2.72 6.62 -13.54
C SER A 171 2.16 5.96 -12.28
N SER A 172 2.29 4.64 -12.22
CA SER A 172 2.28 3.95 -10.93
C SER A 172 3.59 4.28 -10.22
N SER A 173 3.52 4.89 -9.05
CA SER A 173 4.67 5.04 -8.16
C SER A 173 4.39 4.32 -6.85
N ASN A 174 5.38 3.56 -6.42
CA ASN A 174 5.36 2.76 -5.22
C ASN A 174 6.67 3.06 -4.50
N ARG A 175 6.61 3.88 -3.44
CA ARG A 175 7.76 3.99 -2.53
C ARG A 175 7.96 2.59 -1.96
N GLN A 176 9.17 2.02 -2.01
CA GLN A 176 9.43 0.63 -1.60
C GLN A 176 9.29 0.40 -0.08
N THR A 177 8.17 0.81 0.50
CA THR A 177 7.77 0.73 1.90
C THR A 177 6.71 -0.36 2.05
N ASN A 178 6.55 -0.88 3.27
CA ASN A 178 5.54 -1.89 3.56
C ASN A 178 4.13 -1.40 3.24
N GLU A 179 3.82 -0.17 3.65
CA GLU A 179 2.52 0.47 3.42
C GLU A 179 2.13 0.51 1.95
N ALA A 180 3.08 0.79 1.05
CA ALA A 180 2.79 0.87 -0.36
C ALA A 180 2.44 -0.50 -0.97
N PHE A 181 3.03 -1.61 -0.48
CA PHE A 181 2.62 -2.96 -0.89
C PHE A 181 1.22 -3.32 -0.37
N ILE A 182 0.88 -2.89 0.85
CA ILE A 182 -0.46 -3.05 1.40
C ILE A 182 -1.48 -2.27 0.55
N TYR A 183 -1.19 -1.02 0.20
CA TYR A 183 -2.03 -0.21 -0.68
C TYR A 183 -2.17 -0.80 -2.09
N GLU A 184 -1.11 -1.40 -2.64
CA GLU A 184 -1.17 -2.05 -3.94
C GLU A 184 -2.16 -3.22 -3.94
N LYS A 185 -2.09 -4.08 -2.91
CA LYS A 185 -3.02 -5.20 -2.76
C LYS A 185 -4.45 -4.71 -2.51
N PHE A 186 -4.61 -3.72 -1.62
CA PHE A 186 -5.90 -3.10 -1.35
C PHE A 186 -6.52 -2.53 -2.63
N SER A 187 -5.74 -1.82 -3.44
CA SER A 187 -6.20 -1.23 -4.70
C SER A 187 -6.74 -2.27 -5.68
N LYS A 188 -6.08 -3.43 -5.80
CA LYS A 188 -6.55 -4.57 -6.62
C LYS A 188 -7.89 -5.13 -6.11
N ASN A 189 -8.06 -5.24 -4.80
CA ASN A 189 -9.33 -5.72 -4.20
C ASN A 189 -10.45 -4.68 -4.31
N LEU A 190 -10.12 -3.41 -4.12
CA LEU A 190 -11.01 -2.27 -4.26
C LEU A 190 -11.58 -2.17 -5.68
N GLN A 191 -10.75 -2.33 -6.72
CA GLN A 191 -11.17 -2.26 -8.12
C GLN A 191 -12.33 -3.22 -8.45
N LYS A 192 -12.33 -4.43 -7.85
CA LYS A 192 -13.39 -5.44 -8.05
C LYS A 192 -14.75 -4.99 -7.50
N ILE A 193 -14.75 -4.17 -6.46
CA ILE A 193 -15.95 -3.75 -5.73
C ILE A 193 -16.46 -2.38 -6.20
N LEU A 194 -15.54 -1.50 -6.62
CA LEU A 194 -15.85 -0.12 -6.96
C LEU A 194 -16.90 0.03 -8.06
N GLY A 195 -16.89 -0.82 -9.09
CA GLY A 195 -17.85 -0.72 -10.20
C GLY A 195 -19.30 -0.74 -9.72
N ASN A 196 -19.65 -1.73 -8.90
CA ASN A 196 -21.00 -1.86 -8.35
C ASN A 196 -21.32 -0.81 -7.28
N PHE A 197 -20.32 -0.39 -6.50
CA PHE A 197 -20.52 0.53 -5.38
C PHE A 197 -20.70 1.98 -5.82
N LEU A 198 -19.90 2.46 -6.77
CA LEU A 198 -19.91 3.84 -7.22
C LEU A 198 -21.19 4.17 -8.03
N LEU A 199 -21.62 3.26 -8.93
CA LEU A 199 -22.79 3.48 -9.78
C LEU A 199 -24.10 3.48 -9.02
N LYS A 200 -24.22 2.64 -7.98
CA LYS A 200 -25.46 2.55 -7.20
C LYS A 200 -25.76 3.79 -6.39
N LYS A 201 -24.75 4.64 -6.15
CA LYS A 201 -24.82 5.68 -5.12
C LYS A 201 -24.62 7.11 -5.62
N SER A 202 -23.96 7.35 -6.76
CA SER A 202 -23.82 8.70 -7.30
C SER A 202 -23.62 8.78 -8.80
N PHE A 203 -24.00 9.93 -9.34
CA PHE A 203 -23.54 10.38 -10.64
C PHE A 203 -22.07 10.77 -10.58
N LEU A 204 -21.22 9.97 -11.23
CA LEU A 204 -19.79 10.19 -11.29
C LEU A 204 -19.45 11.30 -12.28
N LYS A 205 -18.73 12.33 -11.84
CA LYS A 205 -18.18 13.37 -12.72
C LYS A 205 -16.66 13.25 -12.80
N VAL A 206 -16.12 13.65 -13.95
CA VAL A 206 -14.67 13.76 -14.13
C VAL A 206 -14.11 14.82 -13.20
N GLY A 207 -13.09 14.46 -12.42
CA GLY A 207 -12.49 15.32 -11.41
C GLY A 207 -13.15 15.23 -10.04
N ASP A 208 -14.07 14.29 -9.82
CA ASP A 208 -14.57 13.98 -8.47
C ASP A 208 -13.52 13.22 -7.67
N PHE A 209 -13.53 13.47 -6.35
CA PHE A 209 -12.62 12.86 -5.39
C PHE A 209 -13.40 12.13 -4.31
N TYR A 210 -12.97 10.92 -3.98
CA TYR A 210 -13.54 10.13 -2.92
C TYR A 210 -12.46 9.75 -1.92
N LEU A 211 -12.65 10.15 -0.67
CA LEU A 211 -11.81 9.77 0.44
C LEU A 211 -12.26 8.42 0.98
N LEU A 212 -11.29 7.55 1.24
CA LEU A 212 -11.41 6.26 1.88
C LEU A 212 -10.74 6.34 3.24
N ARG A 213 -11.48 5.97 4.28
CA ARG A 213 -10.98 5.86 5.65
C ARG A 213 -11.14 4.43 6.15
N PHE A 214 -10.05 3.79 6.55
CA PHE A 214 -10.04 2.43 7.08
C PHE A 214 -8.91 2.24 8.10
N GLU A 215 -9.24 1.74 9.30
CA GLU A 215 -8.31 1.57 10.43
C GLU A 215 -7.38 2.79 10.63
N LYS A 216 -6.07 2.66 10.39
CA LYS A 216 -5.08 3.76 10.47
C LYS A 216 -4.68 4.37 9.12
N TYR A 217 -5.30 3.91 8.04
CA TYR A 217 -4.96 4.26 6.67
C TYR A 217 -5.98 5.21 6.05
N ILE A 218 -5.52 5.94 5.04
CA ILE A 218 -6.33 6.83 4.24
C ILE A 218 -5.97 6.63 2.77
N GLY A 219 -7.00 6.48 1.95
CA GLY A 219 -6.85 6.41 0.51
C GLY A 219 -7.72 7.45 -0.18
N ILE A 220 -7.37 7.82 -1.40
CA ILE A 220 -8.17 8.72 -2.22
C ILE A 220 -8.35 8.12 -3.60
N ILE A 221 -9.60 8.11 -4.07
CA ILE A 221 -9.95 7.75 -5.43
C ILE A 221 -10.24 9.03 -6.19
N GLN A 222 -9.54 9.23 -7.31
CA GLN A 222 -9.77 10.33 -8.23
C GLN A 222 -10.37 9.79 -9.52
N ILE A 223 -11.47 10.40 -9.97
CA ILE A 223 -12.11 10.04 -11.23
C ILE A 223 -11.44 10.79 -12.38
N LEU A 224 -10.75 10.05 -13.24
CA LEU A 224 -9.98 10.61 -14.36
C LEU A 224 -10.84 10.71 -15.63
N GLU A 225 -11.67 9.71 -15.86
CA GLU A 225 -12.55 9.65 -17.02
C GLU A 225 -13.81 8.84 -16.69
N CYS A 226 -14.95 9.33 -17.16
CA CYS A 226 -16.20 8.58 -17.18
C CYS A 226 -16.65 8.41 -18.63
N GLY A 227 -17.19 7.24 -18.94
CA GLY A 227 -17.89 6.98 -20.18
C GLY A 227 -19.07 6.04 -19.98
N ASN A 228 -19.71 5.66 -21.09
CA ASN A 228 -20.79 4.69 -21.04
C ASN A 228 -20.20 3.31 -20.70
N ASN A 229 -20.59 2.74 -19.56
CA ASN A 229 -20.16 1.44 -19.07
C ASN A 229 -18.67 1.31 -18.64
N TYR A 230 -17.95 2.44 -18.50
CA TYR A 230 -16.62 2.43 -17.91
C TYR A 230 -16.27 3.72 -17.16
N THR A 231 -15.47 3.59 -16.11
CA THR A 231 -14.84 4.69 -15.40
C THR A 231 -13.36 4.39 -15.22
N ILE A 232 -12.50 5.36 -15.52
CA ILE A 232 -11.07 5.28 -15.24
C ILE A 232 -10.82 6.05 -13.94
N VAL A 233 -10.28 5.34 -12.95
CA VAL A 233 -9.95 5.89 -11.64
C VAL A 233 -8.45 5.80 -11.38
N GLN A 234 -7.96 6.68 -10.51
CA GLN A 234 -6.66 6.55 -9.87
C GLN A 234 -6.86 6.40 -8.37
N PHE A 235 -6.19 5.44 -7.77
CA PHE A 235 -6.14 5.28 -6.32
C PHE A 235 -4.79 5.78 -5.80
N LYS A 236 -4.84 6.58 -4.74
CA LYS A 236 -3.68 7.12 -4.04
C LYS A 236 -3.76 6.71 -2.57
N GLY A 237 -2.74 6.03 -2.05
CA GLY A 237 -2.62 5.71 -0.62
C GLY A 237 -1.79 6.80 0.07
N LEU A 238 -2.29 7.35 1.18
CA LEU A 238 -1.61 8.40 1.96
C LEU A 238 -0.76 7.78 3.08
N GLU A 239 0.16 8.54 3.67
CA GLU A 239 0.99 8.04 4.79
C GLU A 239 0.13 7.69 6.01
N SER A 240 0.54 6.65 6.73
CA SER A 240 -0.15 6.23 7.95
C SER A 240 0.01 7.26 9.08
N GLN A 241 -0.95 7.20 10.01
CA GLN A 241 -1.26 8.28 10.95
C GLN A 241 -0.32 8.40 12.15
N GLU A 242 0.67 7.52 12.28
CA GLU A 242 1.50 7.41 13.47
C GLU A 242 2.60 8.49 13.53
N MET A 243 2.85 9.23 12.44
CA MET A 243 4.09 10.02 12.31
C MET A 243 3.92 11.55 12.43
N THR A 244 2.70 12.12 12.31
CA THR A 244 2.54 13.60 12.28
C THR A 244 1.29 14.11 13.01
N SER A 245 1.50 14.97 14.02
CA SER A 245 0.47 15.54 14.90
C SER A 245 -0.60 16.39 14.18
N CYS A 246 -0.32 16.84 12.95
CA CYS A 246 -1.23 17.68 12.17
C CYS A 246 -2.22 16.85 11.34
N HIS A 247 -1.80 15.70 10.81
CA HIS A 247 -2.69 14.80 10.08
C HIS A 247 -3.68 14.11 11.02
N SER A 248 -3.28 13.80 12.25
CA SER A 248 -4.15 13.18 13.25
C SER A 248 -5.37 14.06 13.60
N ILE A 249 -5.23 15.39 13.56
CA ILE A 249 -6.36 16.31 13.81
C ILE A 249 -7.42 16.15 12.72
N GLU A 250 -7.04 16.25 11.45
CA GLU A 250 -7.96 16.09 10.31
C GLU A 250 -8.61 14.68 10.29
N CYS A 251 -7.84 13.65 10.65
CA CYS A 251 -8.33 12.27 10.75
C CYS A 251 -9.36 12.10 11.87
N ASN A 252 -9.08 12.63 13.07
CA ASN A 252 -10.01 12.61 14.19
C ASN A 252 -11.33 13.29 13.83
N GLN A 253 -11.31 14.29 12.94
CA GLN A 253 -12.54 14.91 12.45
C GLN A 253 -13.32 13.99 11.50
N ILE A 254 -12.64 13.27 10.60
CA ILE A 254 -13.30 12.25 9.77
C ILE A 254 -13.92 11.16 10.65
N ASP A 255 -13.20 10.73 11.69
CA ASP A 255 -13.68 9.70 12.62
C ASP A 255 -14.92 10.19 13.40
N ARG A 256 -14.97 11.47 13.79
CA ARG A 256 -16.21 12.09 14.34
C ARG A 256 -17.36 12.09 13.34
N ILE A 257 -17.10 12.41 12.06
CA ILE A 257 -18.13 12.36 11.01
C ILE A 257 -18.65 10.93 10.86
N ILE A 258 -17.79 9.91 10.93
CA ILE A 258 -18.18 8.50 10.90
C ILE A 258 -19.12 8.18 12.07
N GLU A 259 -18.73 8.55 13.29
CA GLU A 259 -19.53 8.33 14.50
C GLU A 259 -20.90 9.02 14.41
N GLU A 260 -20.94 10.28 14.00
CA GLU A 260 -22.19 11.03 13.90
C GLU A 260 -23.14 10.45 12.84
N THR A 261 -22.60 9.97 11.72
CA THR A 261 -23.40 9.55 10.56
C THR A 261 -23.83 8.10 10.58
N PHE A 262 -22.86 7.20 10.77
CA PHE A 262 -23.10 5.77 10.63
C PHE A 262 -23.56 5.16 11.96
N ILE A 263 -23.10 5.70 13.09
CA ILE A 263 -23.47 5.20 14.42
C ILE A 263 -24.67 5.98 14.97
N GLN A 264 -24.55 7.29 15.14
CA GLN A 264 -25.59 8.12 15.75
C GLN A 264 -26.72 8.51 14.78
N LYS A 265 -26.54 8.28 13.47
CA LYS A 265 -27.51 8.60 12.40
C LYS A 265 -27.96 10.08 12.40
N LYS A 266 -27.09 10.99 12.82
CA LYS A 266 -27.29 12.42 12.72
C LYS A 266 -26.97 12.88 11.30
N CYS A 267 -27.80 13.78 10.78
CA CYS A 267 -27.68 14.29 9.41
C CYS A 267 -27.06 15.70 9.32
N PHE A 268 -26.65 16.30 10.44
CA PHE A 268 -26.22 17.69 10.49
C PHE A 268 -24.73 17.85 10.78
N PHE A 269 -23.95 18.14 9.74
CA PHE A 269 -22.50 18.35 9.81
C PHE A 269 -22.15 19.77 10.23
N LYS A 270 -22.23 20.05 11.54
CA LYS A 270 -22.01 21.39 12.09
C LYS A 270 -20.64 21.96 11.73
N ASP A 271 -19.63 21.10 11.61
CA ASP A 271 -18.23 21.50 11.52
C ASP A 271 -17.57 21.35 10.15
N PHE A 272 -18.28 20.86 9.13
CA PHE A 272 -17.70 20.60 7.80
C PHE A 272 -18.58 20.93 6.60
N LEU A 273 -19.88 21.26 6.77
CA LEU A 273 -20.82 21.78 5.75
C LEU A 273 -20.58 21.27 4.30
N GLY A 274 -20.34 19.96 4.19
CA GLY A 274 -20.16 19.25 2.93
C GLY A 274 -18.79 19.36 2.26
N ALA A 275 -17.70 19.69 2.97
CA ALA A 275 -16.34 19.51 2.43
C ALA A 275 -16.08 18.02 2.14
N ALA A 276 -16.40 17.16 3.10
CA ALA A 276 -16.49 15.70 2.96
C ALA A 276 -17.93 15.27 3.23
N LEU A 277 -18.59 14.65 2.24
CA LEU A 277 -19.94 14.12 2.37
C LEU A 277 -19.85 12.61 2.56
N PRO A 278 -20.46 12.01 3.61
CA PRO A 278 -20.46 10.56 3.76
C PRO A 278 -21.18 9.93 2.58
N PHE A 279 -20.50 8.99 1.93
CA PHE A 279 -20.99 8.29 0.74
C PHE A 279 -21.44 6.86 1.06
N GLY A 280 -20.74 6.19 1.98
CA GLY A 280 -21.19 4.96 2.61
C GLY A 280 -20.07 4.01 3.01
N GLN A 281 -20.45 2.81 3.43
CA GLN A 281 -19.52 1.82 3.97
C GLN A 281 -19.52 0.53 3.13
N GLN A 282 -18.36 -0.11 3.03
CA GLN A 282 -18.18 -1.36 2.29
C GLN A 282 -17.05 -2.17 2.93
N ASN A 283 -17.21 -3.49 3.04
CA ASN A 283 -16.16 -4.37 3.55
C ASN A 283 -15.20 -4.78 2.43
N ILE A 284 -13.90 -4.66 2.68
CA ILE A 284 -12.83 -4.97 1.72
C ILE A 284 -11.72 -5.75 2.44
N ASN A 285 -11.23 -6.81 1.80
CA ASN A 285 -10.12 -7.60 2.34
C ASN A 285 -8.80 -6.84 2.17
N MET A 286 -8.06 -6.68 3.28
CA MET A 286 -6.80 -5.98 3.33
C MET A 286 -5.91 -6.44 4.49
N TYR A 287 -4.64 -6.02 4.45
CA TYR A 287 -3.73 -6.19 5.58
C TYR A 287 -3.86 -5.03 6.55
N ASP A 288 -4.14 -5.35 7.81
CA ASP A 288 -4.12 -4.40 8.91
C ASP A 288 -2.85 -4.60 9.73
N GLU A 289 -2.03 -3.55 9.84
CA GLU A 289 -0.72 -3.58 10.49
C GLU A 289 -0.81 -3.01 11.90
N ASN A 290 -0.54 -3.86 12.88
CA ASN A 290 -0.48 -3.47 14.28
C ASN A 290 0.98 -3.47 14.74
N GLN A 291 1.42 -2.34 15.31
CA GLN A 291 2.68 -2.28 16.04
C GLN A 291 2.47 -2.93 17.41
N LEU A 292 3.27 -3.94 17.70
CA LEU A 292 3.20 -4.71 18.93
C LEU A 292 4.29 -4.23 19.89
N GLN A 293 3.93 -4.08 21.16
CA GLN A 293 4.91 -3.78 22.21
C GLN A 293 5.81 -4.99 22.41
N PHE A 294 7.10 -4.81 22.15
CA PHE A 294 8.15 -5.78 22.43
C PHE A 294 9.19 -5.26 23.43
N THR A 295 9.20 -3.93 23.60
CA THR A 295 9.97 -3.23 24.63
C THR A 295 9.51 -3.67 26.01
N GLY A 296 10.42 -4.14 26.86
CA GLY A 296 10.10 -4.75 28.15
C GLY A 296 10.06 -6.28 28.09
N ILE A 297 9.43 -6.86 27.07
CA ILE A 297 9.35 -8.32 26.90
C ILE A 297 10.72 -8.91 26.56
N ILE A 298 11.42 -8.35 25.57
CA ILE A 298 12.76 -8.85 25.17
C ILE A 298 13.83 -8.69 26.27
N THR A 299 13.57 -7.86 27.28
CA THR A 299 14.45 -7.64 28.42
C THR A 299 14.09 -8.50 29.63
N ASP A 300 12.95 -9.17 29.62
CA ASP A 300 12.51 -10.01 30.74
C ASP A 300 13.33 -11.30 30.80
N GLU A 301 13.76 -11.68 32.01
CA GLU A 301 14.62 -12.86 32.20
C GLU A 301 13.89 -14.15 31.80
N ASP A 302 12.59 -14.23 32.07
CA ASP A 302 11.79 -15.40 31.72
C ASP A 302 11.60 -15.52 30.21
N PHE A 303 11.46 -14.39 29.52
CA PHE A 303 11.46 -14.34 28.06
C PHE A 303 12.76 -14.86 27.48
N ILE A 304 13.89 -14.37 27.98
CA ILE A 304 15.21 -14.70 27.44
C ILE A 304 15.53 -16.18 27.65
N LYS A 305 15.22 -16.74 28.83
CA LYS A 305 15.39 -18.17 29.12
C LYS A 305 14.55 -19.01 28.15
N GLY A 306 13.25 -18.75 28.08
CA GLY A 306 12.34 -19.49 27.20
C GLY A 306 12.70 -19.38 25.72
N PHE A 307 13.06 -18.18 25.25
CA PHE A 307 13.52 -17.95 23.89
C PHE A 307 14.78 -18.77 23.56
N SER A 308 15.74 -18.83 24.48
CA SER A 308 16.97 -19.60 24.25
C SER A 308 16.71 -21.10 24.14
N GLU A 309 15.80 -21.66 24.94
CA GLU A 309 15.36 -23.06 24.83
C GLU A 309 14.61 -23.35 23.52
N ILE A 310 13.67 -22.47 23.15
CA ILE A 310 12.89 -22.59 21.91
C ILE A 310 13.81 -22.50 20.69
N LEU A 311 14.78 -21.58 20.70
CA LEU A 311 15.74 -21.41 19.61
C LEU A 311 16.51 -22.71 19.33
N VAL A 312 16.96 -23.42 20.36
CA VAL A 312 17.68 -24.69 20.19
C VAL A 312 16.78 -25.76 19.57
N LYS A 313 15.54 -25.90 20.05
CA LYS A 313 14.57 -26.86 19.50
C LYS A 313 14.23 -26.54 18.04
N VAL A 314 14.03 -25.27 17.71
CA VAL A 314 13.75 -24.80 16.34
C VAL A 314 14.96 -24.98 15.42
N LEU A 315 16.19 -24.76 15.90
CA LEU A 315 17.42 -25.07 15.16
C LEU A 315 17.51 -26.55 14.79
N VAL A 316 17.29 -27.44 15.76
CA VAL A 316 17.27 -28.89 15.53
C VAL A 316 16.20 -29.27 14.51
N TYR A 317 15.01 -28.67 14.60
CA TYR A 317 13.93 -28.91 13.64
C TYR A 317 14.32 -28.51 12.21
N PHE A 318 14.88 -27.32 11.99
CA PHE A 318 15.24 -26.90 10.64
C PHE A 318 16.48 -27.62 10.10
N ILE A 319 17.43 -27.99 10.96
CA ILE A 319 18.54 -28.88 10.57
C ILE A 319 17.97 -30.21 10.09
N HIS A 320 17.06 -30.82 10.84
CA HIS A 320 16.39 -32.07 10.46
C HIS A 320 15.67 -31.99 9.12
N VAL A 321 14.95 -30.89 8.88
CA VAL A 321 14.14 -30.69 7.69
C VAL A 321 14.99 -30.45 6.46
N PHE A 322 16.08 -29.68 6.59
CA PHE A 322 16.86 -29.23 5.44
C PHE A 322 18.07 -30.11 5.16
N PHE A 323 18.77 -30.66 6.15
CA PHE A 323 19.97 -31.46 5.89
C PHE A 323 19.63 -32.84 5.32
N GLU A 324 20.37 -33.25 4.30
CA GLU A 324 20.38 -34.63 3.81
C GLU A 324 21.45 -35.47 4.52
N GLU A 325 21.29 -36.80 4.57
CA GLU A 325 22.26 -37.73 5.21
C GLU A 325 23.70 -37.48 4.74
N ASN A 326 23.90 -37.22 3.45
CA ASN A 326 25.21 -36.97 2.85
C ASN A 326 25.80 -35.60 3.21
N GLU A 327 24.97 -34.62 3.58
CA GLU A 327 25.43 -33.28 3.97
C GLU A 327 25.88 -33.23 5.43
N PHE A 328 25.40 -34.15 6.29
CA PHE A 328 25.89 -34.27 7.66
C PHE A 328 27.38 -34.66 7.72
N PHE A 329 27.88 -35.40 6.73
CA PHE A 329 29.32 -35.72 6.62
C PHE A 329 30.19 -34.49 6.24
N GLN A 330 29.59 -33.44 5.69
CA GLN A 330 30.29 -32.19 5.35
C GLN A 330 30.35 -31.21 6.54
N LEU A 331 29.74 -31.55 7.69
CA LEU A 331 29.80 -30.74 8.91
C LEU A 331 31.20 -30.72 9.54
N ASP A 332 32.05 -31.69 9.23
CA ASP A 332 33.44 -31.71 9.72
C ASP A 332 34.26 -30.53 9.16
N GLU A 333 33.98 -30.09 7.92
CA GLU A 333 34.60 -28.91 7.32
C GLU A 333 34.18 -27.61 8.04
N PHE A 334 32.88 -27.50 8.39
CA PHE A 334 32.36 -26.40 9.20
C PHE A 334 32.96 -26.39 10.61
N LEU A 335 33.07 -27.55 11.24
CA LEU A 335 33.68 -27.67 12.56
C LEU A 335 35.16 -27.26 12.56
N ASN A 336 35.90 -27.58 11.49
CA ASN A 336 37.30 -27.17 11.34
C ASN A 336 37.45 -25.66 11.19
N GLU A 337 36.56 -24.98 10.46
CA GLU A 337 36.65 -23.52 10.30
C GLU A 337 36.30 -22.76 11.59
N PHE A 338 35.43 -23.32 12.43
CA PHE A 338 35.00 -22.73 13.70
C PHE A 338 35.69 -23.36 14.93
N GLN A 339 36.71 -24.20 14.73
CA GLN A 339 37.44 -24.88 15.81
C GLN A 339 38.09 -23.89 16.78
N GLU A 340 38.64 -22.78 16.29
CA GLU A 340 39.22 -21.75 17.15
C GLU A 340 38.17 -21.12 18.07
N ILE A 341 36.93 -20.94 17.61
CA ILE A 341 35.84 -20.40 18.42
C ILE A 341 35.47 -21.39 19.52
N LEU A 342 35.36 -22.68 19.18
CA LEU A 342 35.10 -23.76 20.15
C LEU A 342 36.21 -23.91 21.19
N LEU A 343 37.48 -23.63 20.83
CA LEU A 343 38.64 -23.76 21.70
C LEU A 343 38.90 -22.52 22.57
N LYS A 344 38.60 -21.31 22.08
CA LYS A 344 38.88 -20.04 22.78
C LYS A 344 37.78 -19.60 23.75
N LYS A 345 36.58 -20.19 23.68
CA LYS A 345 35.41 -19.77 24.45
C LYS A 345 34.92 -20.91 25.35
N ASP A 346 34.58 -20.59 26.60
CA ASP A 346 34.10 -21.56 27.59
C ASP A 346 32.67 -22.00 27.28
N PHE A 347 32.53 -22.98 26.39
CA PHE A 347 31.26 -23.65 26.15
C PHE A 347 30.96 -24.67 27.27
N PRO A 348 29.75 -24.70 27.86
CA PRO A 348 29.36 -25.69 28.85
C PRO A 348 29.48 -27.11 28.29
N LYS A 349 30.00 -28.04 29.10
CA LYS A 349 30.36 -29.39 28.67
C LYS A 349 29.16 -30.33 28.51
N GLU A 350 28.00 -30.02 29.09
CA GLU A 350 26.83 -30.93 29.13
C GLU A 350 25.65 -30.48 28.24
N GLY A 351 24.94 -31.46 27.66
CA GLY A 351 23.48 -31.45 27.46
C GLY A 351 22.80 -30.44 26.52
N PHE A 352 23.44 -29.93 25.47
CA PHE A 352 22.83 -28.92 24.58
C PHE A 352 21.81 -29.49 23.57
N LEU A 353 21.88 -30.79 23.27
CA LEU A 353 20.95 -31.44 22.35
C LEU A 353 19.64 -31.76 23.10
N PRO A 354 18.47 -31.25 22.68
CA PRO A 354 17.20 -31.53 23.35
C PRO A 354 16.74 -32.95 22.99
N ILE A 355 17.20 -33.96 23.72
CA ILE A 355 17.05 -35.40 23.39
C ILE A 355 15.57 -35.77 23.21
N GLU A 356 14.70 -35.40 24.15
CA GLU A 356 13.25 -35.68 24.08
C GLU A 356 12.60 -35.06 22.84
N PHE A 357 13.04 -33.86 22.45
CA PHE A 357 12.54 -33.19 21.24
C PHE A 357 13.07 -33.89 19.98
N CYS A 358 14.34 -34.30 19.97
CA CYS A 358 14.98 -35.05 18.89
C CYS A 358 14.29 -36.39 18.65
N GLU A 359 13.94 -37.12 19.71
CA GLU A 359 13.19 -38.38 19.62
C GLU A 359 11.81 -38.16 19.03
N LYS A 360 11.08 -37.12 19.49
CA LYS A 360 9.74 -36.79 18.98
C LYS A 360 9.69 -36.44 17.50
N ILE A 361 10.67 -35.68 16.99
CA ILE A 361 10.74 -35.35 15.56
C ILE A 361 11.34 -36.49 14.72
N GLY A 362 11.81 -37.57 15.34
CA GLY A 362 12.50 -38.65 14.63
C GLY A 362 13.88 -38.23 14.10
N PHE A 363 14.56 -37.28 14.76
CA PHE A 363 15.86 -36.75 14.33
C PHE A 363 16.90 -37.86 14.14
N PHE A 364 16.91 -38.84 15.04
CA PHE A 364 17.85 -39.96 14.99
C PHE A 364 17.49 -41.00 13.92
N ASN A 365 16.25 -41.01 13.42
CA ASN A 365 15.82 -41.91 12.36
C ASN A 365 16.35 -41.47 10.99
N VAL A 366 16.82 -40.22 10.85
CA VAL A 366 17.53 -39.75 9.64
C VAL A 366 18.83 -40.53 9.43
N PHE A 367 19.41 -41.11 10.47
CA PHE A 367 20.61 -41.96 10.34
C PHE A 367 20.27 -43.43 10.05
N GLN A 368 19.00 -43.78 9.84
CA GLN A 368 18.54 -45.13 9.55
C GLN A 368 17.98 -45.21 8.12
N GLU A 369 18.53 -46.12 7.31
CA GLU A 369 18.21 -46.24 5.88
C GLU A 369 16.70 -46.32 5.60
N GLY A 370 16.23 -45.40 4.76
CA GLY A 370 15.13 -45.66 3.84
C GLY A 370 13.71 -45.38 4.35
N LYS A 371 13.33 -44.09 4.36
CA LYS A 371 12.05 -43.56 3.84
C LYS A 371 11.92 -42.09 4.26
N LYS A 372 12.23 -41.15 3.36
CA LYS A 372 11.85 -39.74 3.54
C LYS A 372 10.40 -39.55 3.09
N GLU A 373 9.54 -39.10 4.01
CA GLU A 373 8.13 -38.80 3.77
C GLU A 373 7.94 -37.70 2.69
N GLU A 374 6.78 -37.70 2.00
CA GLU A 374 6.41 -36.68 0.98
C GLU A 374 6.53 -35.23 1.49
N LYS A 375 6.46 -35.04 2.82
CA LYS A 375 6.62 -33.76 3.52
C LYS A 375 8.00 -33.10 3.31
N TYR A 376 9.06 -33.90 3.19
CA TYR A 376 10.42 -33.41 2.91
C TYR A 376 10.53 -32.79 1.50
N LYS A 377 9.79 -33.32 0.52
CA LYS A 377 9.80 -32.83 -0.87
C LYS A 377 9.16 -31.44 -1.00
N GLN A 378 8.17 -31.09 -0.17
CA GLN A 378 7.54 -29.76 -0.18
C GLN A 378 8.43 -28.68 0.44
N ASN A 379 9.05 -28.96 1.60
CA ASN A 379 9.96 -28.01 2.25
C ASN A 379 11.26 -27.80 1.47
N TYR A 380 11.75 -28.84 0.79
CA TYR A 380 12.87 -28.72 -0.15
C TYR A 380 12.53 -27.88 -1.39
N LYS A 381 11.28 -27.93 -1.89
CA LYS A 381 10.81 -27.02 -2.96
C LYS A 381 10.79 -25.55 -2.49
N LYS A 382 10.37 -25.27 -1.24
CA LYS A 382 10.45 -23.93 -0.64
C LYS A 382 11.91 -23.45 -0.56
N PHE A 383 12.83 -24.28 -0.08
CA PHE A 383 14.27 -23.96 -0.05
C PHE A 383 14.89 -23.75 -1.44
N LYS A 384 14.55 -24.58 -2.43
CA LYS A 384 15.01 -24.43 -3.81
C LYS A 384 14.50 -23.14 -4.46
N SER A 385 13.30 -22.67 -4.08
CA SER A 385 12.79 -21.36 -4.50
C SER A 385 13.55 -20.18 -3.88
N PHE A 386 14.03 -20.33 -2.64
CA PHE A 386 14.89 -19.35 -1.96
C PHE A 386 16.29 -19.26 -2.63
N LEU A 387 16.93 -20.41 -2.93
CA LEU A 387 18.25 -20.44 -3.59
C LEU A 387 18.24 -19.81 -5.00
N ASN A 388 17.24 -20.15 -5.82
CA ASN A 388 17.09 -19.61 -7.18
C ASN A 388 16.88 -18.07 -7.21
N GLU A 389 16.55 -17.45 -6.07
CA GLU A 389 16.30 -16.01 -5.93
C GLU A 389 17.55 -15.19 -5.59
N GLU A 390 18.51 -15.75 -4.83
CA GLU A 390 19.80 -15.09 -4.56
C GLU A 390 20.77 -15.17 -5.76
N GLU A 391 20.77 -16.26 -6.52
CA GLU A 391 21.63 -16.41 -7.70
C GLU A 391 21.35 -15.37 -8.79
N LYS A 392 20.11 -14.84 -8.85
CA LYS A 392 19.77 -13.74 -9.77
C LYS A 392 20.33 -12.38 -9.35
N ASN A 393 20.80 -12.22 -8.10
CA ASN A 393 21.49 -11.01 -7.65
C ASN A 393 23.00 -11.03 -7.91
N THR A 394 23.58 -12.17 -8.30
CA THR A 394 24.99 -12.28 -8.71
C THR A 394 25.11 -12.78 -10.16
N LYS A 395 24.56 -12.02 -11.12
CA LYS A 395 24.76 -12.32 -12.55
C LYS A 395 26.07 -11.76 -13.07
N LYS A 396 27.11 -12.58 -12.97
CA LYS A 396 28.18 -12.75 -13.96
C LYS A 396 28.99 -13.96 -13.48
N ILE A 397 28.75 -15.15 -14.06
CA ILE A 397 29.73 -16.24 -14.29
C ILE A 397 29.06 -17.53 -14.85
N ASP A 398 27.73 -17.69 -14.84
CA ASP A 398 27.14 -18.99 -15.21
C ASP A 398 26.84 -19.19 -16.71
N GLN A 399 27.89 -19.48 -17.48
CA GLN A 399 27.78 -20.27 -18.72
C GLN A 399 28.53 -21.62 -18.62
N GLU A 400 29.41 -21.80 -17.63
CA GLU A 400 30.18 -23.04 -17.45
C GLU A 400 29.50 -24.05 -16.52
N MET A 401 28.64 -23.60 -15.59
CA MET A 401 28.02 -24.47 -14.58
C MET A 401 26.83 -25.31 -15.10
N ASN A 402 26.19 -24.88 -16.19
CA ASN A 402 25.11 -25.66 -16.83
C ASN A 402 25.66 -26.86 -17.61
N ASN A 403 26.86 -26.76 -18.18
CA ASN A 403 27.50 -27.88 -18.88
C ASN A 403 27.96 -28.96 -17.89
N PHE A 404 28.39 -28.56 -16.69
CA PHE A 404 28.83 -29.50 -15.64
C PHE A 404 27.69 -30.33 -15.02
N LEU A 405 26.47 -29.78 -14.98
CA LEU A 405 25.29 -30.49 -14.45
C LEU A 405 24.72 -31.51 -15.45
N GLU A 406 24.85 -31.28 -16.77
CA GLU A 406 24.50 -32.26 -17.80
C GLU A 406 25.46 -33.46 -17.82
N ASP A 407 26.75 -33.25 -17.52
CA ASP A 407 27.74 -34.34 -17.46
C ASP A 407 27.51 -35.29 -16.28
N ILE A 408 27.09 -34.76 -15.11
CA ILE A 408 26.80 -35.56 -13.91
C ILE A 408 25.52 -36.39 -14.08
N GLU A 409 24.51 -35.87 -14.77
CA GLU A 409 23.26 -36.60 -15.03
C GLU A 409 23.47 -37.78 -15.98
N ASN A 410 24.47 -37.70 -16.87
CA ASN A 410 24.84 -38.79 -17.78
C ASN A 410 25.66 -39.89 -17.08
N GLU A 411 26.48 -39.56 -16.08
CA GLU A 411 27.22 -40.55 -15.29
C GLU A 411 26.34 -41.33 -14.30
N LEU A 412 25.31 -40.68 -13.73
CA LEU A 412 24.38 -41.31 -12.78
C LEU A 412 23.47 -42.37 -13.41
N ASN A 413 23.24 -42.32 -14.73
CA ASN A 413 22.38 -43.27 -15.45
C ASN A 413 23.07 -44.60 -15.82
N GLN A 414 24.37 -44.77 -15.54
CA GLN A 414 25.13 -45.97 -15.96
C GLN A 414 25.40 -47.01 -14.87
N ILE A 415 25.05 -46.78 -13.60
CA ILE A 415 25.45 -47.68 -12.50
C ILE A 415 24.28 -48.59 -12.06
N LYS A 416 24.40 -49.90 -12.30
CA LYS A 416 23.47 -50.96 -11.83
C LYS A 416 23.76 -51.39 -10.38
N PRO A 417 22.76 -51.88 -9.62
CA PRO A 417 22.90 -52.12 -8.18
C PRO A 417 23.55 -53.48 -7.89
N GLN A 418 24.54 -53.51 -7.00
CA GLN A 418 25.00 -54.73 -6.34
C GLN A 418 24.65 -54.72 -4.85
N LYS A 419 24.05 -55.83 -4.41
CA LYS A 419 23.62 -56.14 -3.04
C LYS A 419 24.80 -56.53 -2.16
N ILE A 420 24.93 -55.93 -0.98
CA ILE A 420 25.47 -56.60 0.21
C ILE A 420 24.73 -56.07 1.47
N ARG A 421 24.23 -56.99 2.30
CA ARG A 421 23.94 -56.87 3.76
C ARG A 421 24.80 -57.94 4.45
N PRO A 422 25.05 -57.95 5.77
CA PRO A 422 24.45 -57.15 6.87
C PRO A 422 25.54 -56.45 7.74
N GLN A 423 25.26 -55.53 8.67
CA GLN A 423 24.74 -55.78 10.02
C GLN A 423 24.41 -54.46 10.72
N ALA A 424 23.47 -54.53 11.66
CA ALA A 424 22.97 -53.43 12.47
C ALA A 424 23.99 -53.00 13.54
N GLU A 425 24.44 -51.76 13.48
CA GLU A 425 24.98 -51.03 14.62
C GLU A 425 24.25 -49.69 14.74
N SER A 426 23.90 -49.32 15.97
CA SER A 426 23.33 -48.03 16.35
C SER A 426 24.19 -46.86 15.86
N PRO A 427 23.63 -45.65 15.63
CA PRO A 427 24.40 -44.54 15.08
C PRO A 427 25.62 -44.26 15.98
N PRO A 428 26.83 -44.10 15.41
CA PRO A 428 28.06 -44.00 16.19
C PRO A 428 28.02 -42.74 17.04
N THR A 429 28.41 -42.87 18.31
CA THR A 429 28.51 -41.81 19.33
C THR A 429 29.19 -40.51 18.84
N LYS A 430 30.12 -40.60 17.87
CA LYS A 430 30.77 -39.46 17.19
C LYS A 430 29.81 -38.50 16.46
N SER A 431 28.74 -39.01 15.84
CA SER A 431 27.80 -38.19 15.07
C SER A 431 26.99 -37.25 15.96
N LYS A 432 26.57 -37.72 17.14
CA LYS A 432 25.84 -36.93 18.15
C LYS A 432 26.70 -35.81 18.71
N GLU A 433 27.98 -36.08 19.00
CA GLU A 433 28.92 -35.06 19.49
C GLU A 433 29.19 -33.96 18.45
N ASN A 434 29.36 -34.33 17.18
CA ASN A 434 29.57 -33.35 16.11
C ASN A 434 28.35 -32.46 15.91
N ILE A 435 27.14 -33.01 15.91
CA ILE A 435 25.89 -32.24 15.83
C ILE A 435 25.75 -31.27 17.01
N GLN A 436 26.10 -31.72 18.21
CA GLN A 436 26.08 -30.86 19.40
C GLN A 436 27.06 -29.68 19.27
N LYS A 437 28.25 -29.89 18.71
CA LYS A 437 29.22 -28.81 18.43
C LYS A 437 28.70 -27.84 17.39
N VAL A 438 28.08 -28.34 16.31
CA VAL A 438 27.46 -27.50 15.28
C VAL A 438 26.35 -26.63 15.87
N LEU A 439 25.44 -27.21 16.65
CA LEU A 439 24.36 -26.49 17.32
C LEU A 439 24.89 -25.39 18.24
N LYS A 440 25.96 -25.66 19.00
CA LYS A 440 26.62 -24.65 19.85
C LYS A 440 27.15 -23.49 19.04
N ILE A 441 27.80 -23.75 17.89
CA ILE A 441 28.29 -22.69 17.00
C ILE A 441 27.12 -21.89 16.43
N LEU A 442 26.06 -22.55 15.94
CA LEU A 442 24.90 -21.85 15.36
C LEU A 442 24.20 -20.97 16.40
N TYR A 443 24.02 -21.47 17.61
CA TYR A 443 23.50 -20.67 18.73
C TYR A 443 24.39 -19.47 19.04
N PHE A 444 25.70 -19.69 19.13
CA PHE A 444 26.67 -18.61 19.36
C PHE A 444 26.62 -17.56 18.24
N LEU A 445 26.50 -17.98 16.98
CA LEU A 445 26.39 -17.05 15.86
C LEU A 445 25.12 -16.21 15.95
N ILE A 446 24.01 -16.79 16.42
CA ILE A 446 22.72 -16.11 16.55
C ILE A 446 22.71 -15.11 17.71
N LEU A 447 23.17 -15.51 18.90
CA LEU A 447 23.04 -14.69 20.13
C LEU A 447 24.33 -13.96 20.52
N ASN A 448 25.46 -14.27 19.89
CA ASN A 448 26.79 -13.80 20.27
C ASN A 448 27.13 -14.08 21.75
N ASP A 449 26.52 -15.10 22.34
CA ASP A 449 26.69 -15.49 23.75
C ASP A 449 27.25 -16.90 23.88
N THR A 450 28.17 -17.06 24.81
CA THR A 450 28.83 -18.32 25.16
C THR A 450 28.31 -18.88 26.48
N SER A 451 27.53 -18.11 27.24
CA SER A 451 27.02 -18.51 28.55
C SER A 451 25.82 -19.45 28.48
N PHE A 452 25.14 -19.53 27.32
CA PHE A 452 23.95 -20.37 27.06
C PHE A 452 22.77 -20.13 28.00
N ASN A 453 22.84 -19.09 28.81
CA ASN A 453 21.76 -18.59 29.64
C ASN A 453 21.85 -17.06 29.66
N PRO A 454 21.56 -16.41 28.51
CA PRO A 454 21.78 -14.99 28.37
C PRO A 454 20.95 -14.24 29.43
N LYS A 455 21.60 -13.40 30.24
CA LYS A 455 20.89 -12.45 31.09
C LYS A 455 20.33 -11.28 30.28
N LYS A 456 20.91 -11.02 29.11
CA LYS A 456 20.52 -9.94 28.21
C LYS A 456 20.82 -10.34 26.77
N LEU A 457 19.88 -10.04 25.88
CA LEU A 457 20.04 -10.24 24.44
C LEU A 457 20.62 -9.00 23.77
N ASP A 458 21.58 -9.18 22.87
CA ASP A 458 22.05 -8.12 21.98
C ASP A 458 21.01 -7.89 20.87
N GLN A 459 20.10 -6.95 21.13
CA GLN A 459 19.01 -6.60 20.22
C GLN A 459 19.52 -6.12 18.86
N ALA A 460 20.62 -5.37 18.81
CA ALA A 460 21.17 -4.89 17.54
C ALA A 460 21.73 -6.04 16.69
N HIS A 461 22.38 -7.02 17.33
CA HIS A 461 22.88 -8.22 16.66
C HIS A 461 21.75 -9.11 16.16
N ILE A 462 20.72 -9.35 16.97
CA ILE A 462 19.52 -10.10 16.58
C ILE A 462 18.85 -9.46 15.37
N TYR A 463 18.64 -8.15 15.40
CA TYR A 463 18.03 -7.43 14.28
C TYR A 463 18.87 -7.53 13.01
N LYS A 464 20.21 -7.45 13.10
CA LYS A 464 21.11 -7.62 11.95
C LYS A 464 20.97 -9.00 11.32
N ILE A 465 20.91 -10.08 12.11
CA ILE A 465 20.75 -11.44 11.57
C ILE A 465 19.35 -11.62 10.99
N PHE A 466 18.33 -11.04 11.61
CA PHE A 466 16.96 -11.08 11.11
C PHE A 466 16.83 -10.43 9.72
N THR A 467 17.49 -9.29 9.52
CA THR A 467 17.32 -8.41 8.35
C THR A 467 18.39 -8.55 7.26
N LYS A 468 19.68 -8.56 7.62
CA LYS A 468 20.80 -8.49 6.66
C LYS A 468 21.38 -9.87 6.41
N SER A 469 21.06 -10.44 5.26
CA SER A 469 21.73 -11.65 4.73
C SER A 469 23.25 -11.49 4.74
N ASP A 470 23.72 -10.30 4.38
CA ASP A 470 25.12 -10.06 4.07
C ASP A 470 26.02 -9.97 5.30
N PHE A 471 25.50 -9.73 6.50
CA PHE A 471 26.34 -9.50 7.69
C PHE A 471 27.16 -10.74 8.07
N LEU A 472 26.53 -11.91 8.11
CA LEU A 472 27.24 -13.17 8.39
C LEU A 472 28.04 -13.63 7.16
N LEU A 473 27.54 -13.38 5.94
CA LEU A 473 28.24 -13.69 4.69
C LEU A 473 29.53 -12.88 4.51
N GLN A 474 29.58 -11.64 5.00
CA GLN A 474 30.79 -10.80 4.98
C GLN A 474 31.77 -11.17 6.08
N LYS A 475 31.25 -11.48 7.28
CA LYS A 475 32.10 -11.81 8.44
C LYS A 475 32.73 -13.19 8.33
N TYR A 476 32.03 -14.15 7.73
CA TYR A 476 32.51 -15.53 7.53
C TYR A 476 32.28 -15.96 6.08
N PRO A 477 33.32 -15.93 5.23
CA PRO A 477 33.23 -16.33 3.82
C PRO A 477 32.68 -17.73 3.58
N PHE A 478 32.79 -18.64 4.57
CA PHE A 478 32.17 -19.97 4.55
C PHE A 478 30.70 -19.96 4.13
N PHE A 479 29.91 -19.03 4.67
CA PHE A 479 28.48 -18.98 4.39
C PHE A 479 28.17 -18.66 2.93
N GLN A 480 29.10 -18.04 2.20
CA GLN A 480 28.95 -17.81 0.75
C GLN A 480 28.96 -19.14 -0.02
N LYS A 481 29.74 -20.13 0.43
CA LYS A 481 29.79 -21.48 -0.14
C LYS A 481 28.64 -22.37 0.36
N LYS A 482 28.11 -22.11 1.56
CA LYS A 482 27.06 -22.90 2.22
C LYS A 482 25.83 -22.05 2.59
N LYS A 483 25.20 -21.45 1.57
CA LYS A 483 23.97 -20.61 1.71
C LYS A 483 22.83 -21.28 2.50
N LYS A 484 22.77 -22.61 2.45
CA LYS A 484 21.81 -23.44 3.20
C LYS A 484 21.90 -23.25 4.72
N LEU A 485 23.12 -23.21 5.26
CA LEU A 485 23.33 -23.05 6.69
C LEU A 485 22.94 -21.65 7.15
N PHE A 486 23.20 -20.64 6.32
CA PHE A 486 22.76 -19.28 6.55
C PHE A 486 21.23 -19.17 6.57
N TYR A 487 20.53 -19.80 5.62
CA TYR A 487 19.08 -19.87 5.61
C TYR A 487 18.53 -20.50 6.90
N ILE A 488 19.10 -21.61 7.36
CA ILE A 488 18.70 -22.26 8.61
C ILE A 488 18.86 -21.32 9.81
N ILE A 489 20.00 -20.63 9.93
CA ILE A 489 20.23 -19.64 11.00
C ILE A 489 19.12 -18.57 11.01
N GLN A 490 18.83 -18.00 9.84
CA GLN A 490 17.87 -16.91 9.71
C GLN A 490 16.43 -17.38 9.95
N THR A 491 16.03 -18.51 9.36
CA THR A 491 14.70 -19.08 9.55
C THR A 491 14.50 -19.53 11.00
N SER A 492 15.49 -20.16 11.62
CA SER A 492 15.39 -20.58 13.02
C SER A 492 15.22 -19.38 13.95
N LEU A 493 15.98 -18.30 13.75
CA LEU A 493 15.82 -17.06 14.52
C LEU A 493 14.42 -16.44 14.33
N ARG A 494 13.94 -16.37 13.08
CA ARG A 494 12.63 -15.81 12.72
C ARG A 494 11.50 -16.56 13.41
N PHE A 495 11.49 -17.88 13.31
CA PHE A 495 10.47 -18.73 13.90
C PHE A 495 10.56 -18.74 15.42
N SER A 496 11.76 -18.84 16.00
CA SER A 496 11.91 -18.85 17.45
C SER A 496 11.42 -17.53 18.07
N LEU A 497 11.78 -16.38 17.50
CA LEU A 497 11.31 -15.08 18.00
C LEU A 497 9.78 -14.96 17.94
N LYS A 498 9.17 -15.36 16.82
CA LYS A 498 7.71 -15.31 16.69
C LYS A 498 7.03 -16.24 17.70
N ILE A 499 7.46 -17.50 17.80
CA ILE A 499 6.88 -18.49 18.71
C ILE A 499 7.05 -18.02 20.16
N SER A 500 8.24 -17.59 20.55
CA SER A 500 8.49 -17.07 21.90
C SER A 500 7.63 -15.84 22.20
N TYR A 501 7.47 -14.93 21.24
CA TYR A 501 6.62 -13.76 21.41
C TYR A 501 5.14 -14.14 21.58
N ASP A 502 4.60 -14.92 20.64
CA ASP A 502 3.18 -15.32 20.64
C ASP A 502 2.84 -16.11 21.91
N SER A 503 3.73 -17.01 22.35
CA SER A 503 3.55 -17.79 23.56
C SER A 503 3.71 -16.97 24.84
N TYR A 504 4.65 -16.02 24.89
CA TYR A 504 4.79 -15.12 26.04
C TYR A 504 3.58 -14.18 26.18
N ALA A 505 3.04 -13.70 25.06
CA ALA A 505 1.83 -12.89 25.06
C ALA A 505 0.60 -13.64 25.59
N TYR A 506 0.57 -14.97 25.45
CA TYR A 506 -0.52 -15.83 25.95
C TYR A 506 -0.29 -16.33 27.39
N LEU A 507 0.92 -16.80 27.70
CA LEU A 507 1.27 -17.46 28.96
C LEU A 507 1.78 -16.50 30.05
N GLY A 508 2.26 -15.31 29.66
CA GLY A 508 2.91 -14.36 30.56
C GLY A 508 4.28 -14.85 31.04
N SER A 509 4.56 -14.66 32.33
CA SER A 509 5.83 -15.05 32.97
C SER A 509 5.88 -16.55 33.23
N ASN A 510 6.38 -17.32 32.24
CA ASN A 510 7.00 -18.65 32.31
C ASN A 510 6.83 -19.36 30.95
N LEU A 511 7.83 -19.28 30.07
CA LEU A 511 7.81 -19.82 28.70
C LEU A 511 8.09 -21.34 28.62
N GLY A 512 7.45 -22.12 29.49
CA GLY A 512 7.55 -23.58 29.48
C GLY A 512 6.64 -24.21 28.41
N ILE A 513 7.01 -24.12 27.13
CA ILE A 513 6.19 -24.66 26.03
C ILE A 513 6.46 -26.17 25.83
N PRO A 514 5.42 -27.02 25.88
CA PRO A 514 5.53 -28.44 25.52
C PRO A 514 6.09 -28.66 24.11
N ASN A 515 6.87 -29.72 23.94
CA ASN A 515 7.52 -30.03 22.65
C ASN A 515 6.51 -30.21 21.50
N ASP A 516 5.32 -30.73 21.75
CA ASP A 516 4.29 -30.93 20.73
C ASP A 516 3.71 -29.60 20.24
N GLU A 517 3.54 -28.65 21.16
CA GLU A 517 3.05 -27.32 20.85
C GLU A 517 4.07 -26.52 20.03
N ILE A 518 5.37 -26.66 20.32
CA ILE A 518 6.43 -26.07 19.48
C ILE A 518 6.36 -26.60 18.04
N ILE A 519 6.22 -27.91 17.86
CA ILE A 519 6.13 -28.53 16.53
C ILE A 519 4.88 -28.05 15.78
N ASN A 520 3.74 -27.95 16.48
CA ASN A 520 2.49 -27.46 15.90
C ASN A 520 2.60 -25.97 15.51
N ASN A 521 3.19 -25.14 16.38
CA ASN A 521 3.42 -23.73 16.10
C ASN A 521 4.35 -23.52 14.90
N ILE A 522 5.39 -24.35 14.72
CA ILE A 522 6.24 -24.29 13.53
C ILE A 522 5.43 -24.60 12.27
N LYS A 523 4.63 -25.67 12.27
CA LYS A 523 3.80 -26.06 11.11
C LYS A 523 2.76 -24.98 10.79
N GLU A 524 2.03 -24.50 11.79
CA GLU A 524 1.02 -23.46 11.62
C GLU A 524 1.64 -22.16 11.08
N ASN A 525 2.79 -21.76 11.61
CA ASN A 525 3.50 -20.57 11.15
C ASN A 525 4.01 -20.73 9.71
N ASP A 526 4.44 -21.93 9.29
CA ASP A 526 4.90 -22.19 7.93
C ASP A 526 3.75 -22.24 6.90
N GLU A 527 2.52 -22.48 7.34
CA GLU A 527 1.31 -22.48 6.50
C GLU A 527 0.65 -21.10 6.44
N LYS A 528 0.49 -20.42 7.58
CA LYS A 528 -0.35 -19.22 7.71
C LYS A 528 0.43 -17.91 7.78
N ALA A 529 1.74 -17.94 8.04
CA ALA A 529 2.52 -16.75 8.28
C ALA A 529 3.75 -16.63 7.37
N TYR A 530 4.09 -15.40 7.01
CA TYR A 530 5.40 -15.07 6.46
C TYR A 530 6.17 -14.23 7.48
N ILE A 531 7.36 -14.70 7.86
CA ILE A 531 8.23 -14.04 8.83
C ILE A 531 9.46 -13.53 8.08
N GLY A 532 9.60 -12.21 7.97
CA GLY A 532 10.68 -11.63 7.18
C GLY A 532 10.64 -10.12 7.16
N ILE A 533 11.17 -9.51 6.09
CA ILE A 533 11.22 -8.06 5.94
C ILE A 533 10.48 -7.57 4.68
N PRO A 534 9.90 -6.36 4.68
CA PRO A 534 9.14 -5.83 3.54
C PRO A 534 9.94 -5.71 2.22
N GLN A 535 11.27 -5.61 2.29
CA GLN A 535 12.13 -5.51 1.11
C GLN A 535 12.29 -6.84 0.36
N GLU A 536 11.98 -7.98 1.00
CA GLU A 536 12.09 -9.30 0.39
C GLU A 536 11.03 -9.53 -0.69
N LYS A 537 11.42 -10.17 -1.81
CA LYS A 537 10.47 -10.56 -2.87
C LYS A 537 9.40 -11.51 -2.36
N GLN A 538 9.77 -12.41 -1.44
CA GLN A 538 8.85 -13.36 -0.83
C GLN A 538 7.79 -12.65 0.03
N TRP A 539 8.13 -11.55 0.71
CA TRP A 539 7.14 -10.72 1.41
C TRP A 539 6.06 -10.21 0.46
N LYS A 540 6.47 -9.68 -0.71
CA LYS A 540 5.54 -9.21 -1.75
C LYS A 540 4.67 -10.35 -2.30
N LYS A 541 5.27 -11.52 -2.58
CA LYS A 541 4.53 -12.71 -3.01
C LYS A 541 3.53 -13.18 -1.96
N SER A 542 3.88 -13.10 -0.68
CA SER A 542 2.98 -13.45 0.43
C SER A 542 1.77 -12.52 0.48
N ILE A 543 1.95 -11.22 0.24
CA ILE A 543 0.85 -10.26 0.09
C ILE A 543 -0.03 -10.60 -1.13
N GLU A 544 0.57 -10.97 -2.26
CA GLU A 544 -0.17 -11.37 -3.45
C GLU A 544 -1.00 -12.63 -3.22
N ASN A 545 -0.45 -13.59 -2.47
CA ASN A 545 -1.06 -14.88 -2.13
C ASN A 545 -2.01 -14.84 -0.92
N ASP A 546 -2.34 -13.67 -0.38
CA ASP A 546 -3.29 -13.51 0.74
C ASP A 546 -2.87 -14.31 2.01
N VAL A 547 -1.56 -14.42 2.27
CA VAL A 547 -1.04 -15.07 3.50
C VAL A 547 -1.64 -14.38 4.73
N GLU A 548 -2.18 -15.15 5.67
CA GLU A 548 -2.98 -14.60 6.78
C GLU A 548 -2.20 -13.62 7.66
N VAL A 549 -0.92 -13.90 7.93
CA VAL A 549 -0.09 -13.09 8.84
C VAL A 549 1.26 -12.76 8.21
N LEU A 550 1.65 -11.49 8.24
CA LEU A 550 3.01 -11.03 7.96
C LEU A 550 3.63 -10.53 9.26
N TRP A 551 4.86 -10.93 9.56
CA TRP A 551 5.54 -10.62 10.82
C TRP A 551 6.95 -10.13 10.54
N THR A 552 7.28 -8.92 11.01
CA THR A 552 8.62 -8.32 10.84
C THR A 552 9.09 -7.65 12.13
N LEU A 553 10.42 -7.60 12.28
CA LEU A 553 11.10 -6.79 13.28
C LEU A 553 11.43 -5.43 12.70
N ASN A 554 11.28 -4.41 13.53
CA ASN A 554 11.72 -3.03 13.29
C ASN A 554 12.76 -2.67 14.35
N PHE A 555 13.70 -1.78 14.01
CA PHE A 555 14.75 -1.35 14.94
C PHE A 555 14.78 0.17 14.99
N ASN A 556 14.57 0.72 16.18
CA ASN A 556 14.73 2.14 16.43
C ASN A 556 16.20 2.42 16.74
N THR A 557 16.88 3.18 15.86
CA THR A 557 18.29 3.53 16.00
C THR A 557 18.57 4.50 17.14
N GLU A 558 17.60 5.34 17.52
CA GLU A 558 17.76 6.33 18.60
C GLU A 558 17.79 5.65 19.97
N ASN A 559 16.86 4.72 20.19
CA ASN A 559 16.69 4.02 21.46
C ASN A 559 17.41 2.66 21.51
N GLN A 560 18.00 2.21 20.40
CA GLN A 560 18.58 0.88 20.21
C GLN A 560 17.65 -0.27 20.62
N GLN A 561 16.36 -0.15 20.30
CA GLN A 561 15.33 -1.10 20.70
C GLN A 561 14.65 -1.74 19.48
N ILE A 562 14.35 -3.04 19.60
CA ILE A 562 13.52 -3.75 18.62
C ILE A 562 12.03 -3.52 18.95
N SER A 563 11.24 -3.28 17.90
CA SER A 563 9.78 -3.39 17.94
C SER A 563 9.30 -4.45 16.93
N ILE A 564 8.09 -4.96 17.13
CA ILE A 564 7.47 -5.95 16.25
C ILE A 564 6.32 -5.28 15.50
N SER A 565 6.15 -5.59 14.22
CA SER A 565 4.93 -5.29 13.48
C SER A 565 4.32 -6.57 12.93
N ARG A 566 3.01 -6.69 13.11
CA ARG A 566 2.20 -7.81 12.64
C ARG A 566 1.11 -7.27 11.72
N SER A 567 1.12 -7.70 10.47
CA SER A 567 0.05 -7.43 9.52
C SER A 567 -0.86 -8.64 9.38
N SER A 568 -2.16 -8.47 9.58
CA SER A 568 -3.14 -9.56 9.45
C SER A 568 -4.08 -9.31 8.29
N PHE A 569 -4.31 -10.33 7.45
CA PHE A 569 -5.24 -10.25 6.33
C PHE A 569 -6.67 -10.47 6.83
N LYS A 570 -7.49 -9.42 6.84
CA LYS A 570 -8.89 -9.47 7.30
C LYS A 570 -9.80 -8.62 6.42
N SER A 571 -11.10 -8.90 6.50
CA SER A 571 -12.15 -8.05 5.93
C SER A 571 -12.35 -6.83 6.83
N VAL A 572 -11.95 -5.66 6.36
CA VAL A 572 -12.08 -4.38 7.09
C VAL A 572 -13.23 -3.56 6.51
N GLN A 573 -13.98 -2.90 7.37
CA GLN A 573 -15.01 -1.96 6.94
C GLN A 573 -14.38 -0.63 6.51
N CYS A 574 -14.48 -0.30 5.21
CA CYS A 574 -14.00 0.95 4.65
C CYS A 574 -15.13 1.98 4.59
N ASN A 575 -14.84 3.19 5.06
CA ASN A 575 -15.75 4.34 5.00
C ASN A 575 -15.39 5.23 3.80
N PHE A 576 -16.38 5.55 2.99
CA PHE A 576 -16.23 6.39 1.81
C PHE A 576 -16.87 7.75 2.04
N PHE A 577 -16.17 8.79 1.62
CA PHE A 577 -16.63 10.17 1.59
C PHE A 577 -16.42 10.77 0.21
N GLN A 578 -17.37 11.55 -0.27
CA GLN A 578 -17.20 12.37 -1.47
C GLN A 578 -16.67 13.74 -1.06
N PHE A 579 -15.50 14.13 -1.58
CA PHE A 579 -14.97 15.47 -1.42
C PHE A 579 -15.54 16.41 -2.49
N LYS A 580 -15.79 17.66 -2.12
CA LYS A 580 -16.08 18.72 -3.09
C LYS A 580 -14.84 18.98 -3.95
N SER A 581 -14.94 18.71 -5.24
CA SER A 581 -13.84 18.86 -6.20
C SER A 581 -13.31 20.28 -6.30
N ASP A 582 -14.18 21.30 -6.18
CA ASP A 582 -13.78 22.71 -6.13
C ASP A 582 -12.76 22.98 -4.99
N ILE A 583 -12.95 22.37 -3.81
CA ILE A 583 -12.09 22.59 -2.64
C ILE A 583 -10.70 21.99 -2.91
N VAL A 584 -10.65 20.73 -3.37
CA VAL A 584 -9.41 20.02 -3.69
C VAL A 584 -8.62 20.78 -4.76
N GLN A 585 -9.30 21.19 -5.83
CA GLN A 585 -8.69 21.95 -6.93
C GLN A 585 -8.16 23.31 -6.46
N SER A 586 -8.91 24.02 -5.61
CA SER A 586 -8.45 25.28 -5.03
C SER A 586 -7.22 25.10 -4.15
N ILE A 587 -7.18 24.08 -3.29
CA ILE A 587 -6.01 23.80 -2.45
C ILE A 587 -4.80 23.46 -3.31
N TRP A 588 -4.96 22.62 -4.34
CA TRP A 588 -3.87 22.26 -5.25
C TRP A 588 -3.35 23.42 -6.08
N ALA A 589 -4.25 24.29 -6.55
CA ALA A 589 -3.85 25.46 -7.29
C ALA A 589 -3.16 26.49 -6.38
N ASN A 590 -3.59 26.60 -5.12
CA ASN A 590 -2.88 27.41 -4.12
C ASN A 590 -1.49 26.84 -3.82
N LEU A 591 -1.37 25.52 -3.66
CA LEU A 591 -0.10 24.83 -3.46
C LEU A 591 0.87 25.06 -4.64
N ALA A 592 0.38 24.96 -5.87
CA ALA A 592 1.18 25.25 -7.05
C ALA A 592 1.60 26.73 -7.12
N PHE A 593 0.72 27.65 -6.72
CA PHE A 593 1.04 29.07 -6.62
C PHE A 593 2.14 29.35 -5.58
N GLU A 594 1.98 28.81 -4.36
CA GLU A 594 2.93 28.95 -3.26
C GLU A 594 4.33 28.45 -3.65
N LEU A 595 4.40 27.32 -4.35
CA LEU A 595 5.68 26.70 -4.72
C LEU A 595 6.33 27.33 -5.95
N TYR A 596 5.60 27.48 -7.05
CA TYR A 596 6.21 27.93 -8.30
C TYR A 596 6.33 29.45 -8.42
N TYR A 597 5.41 30.21 -7.82
CA TYR A 597 5.34 31.66 -8.01
C TYR A 597 5.77 32.43 -6.78
N ALA A 598 5.34 31.99 -5.59
CA ALA A 598 5.76 32.64 -4.35
C ALA A 598 7.11 32.13 -3.82
N THR A 599 7.69 31.09 -4.47
CA THR A 599 8.98 30.46 -4.10
C THR A 599 9.08 30.23 -2.60
N ASN A 600 8.01 29.65 -2.02
CA ASN A 600 7.98 29.38 -0.60
C ASN A 600 8.82 28.13 -0.29
N ASP A 601 9.98 28.34 0.30
CA ASP A 601 10.96 27.31 0.63
C ASP A 601 10.79 26.74 2.07
N ASP A 602 9.69 27.06 2.76
CA ASP A 602 9.41 26.51 4.08
C ASP A 602 9.13 24.99 4.02
N ASP A 603 9.90 24.22 4.78
CA ASP A 603 9.78 22.77 4.90
C ASP A 603 8.54 22.36 5.73
N GLU A 604 8.09 23.21 6.66
CA GLU A 604 6.90 22.96 7.49
C GLU A 604 5.58 23.32 6.79
N ARG A 605 5.61 23.75 5.51
CA ARG A 605 4.43 24.19 4.73
C ARG A 605 3.29 23.17 4.66
N TYR A 606 3.64 21.89 4.70
CA TYR A 606 2.72 20.75 4.64
C TYR A 606 2.04 20.47 6.00
N SER A 607 2.62 20.98 7.08
CA SER A 607 2.15 20.86 8.46
C SER A 607 1.44 22.11 8.99
N ILE A 608 1.38 23.20 8.22
CA ILE A 608 0.65 24.41 8.62
C ILE A 608 -0.85 24.10 8.74
N GLN A 609 -1.38 24.16 9.97
CA GLN A 609 -2.79 23.94 10.33
C GLN A 609 -3.72 25.09 9.88
N THR A 610 -3.69 25.43 8.59
CA THR A 610 -4.64 26.36 7.98
C THR A 610 -5.75 25.58 7.29
N HIS A 611 -6.98 26.11 7.34
CA HIS A 611 -8.14 25.50 6.68
C HIS A 611 -8.45 24.04 7.09
N GLU A 612 -8.32 23.71 8.38
CA GLU A 612 -8.70 22.37 8.91
C GLU A 612 -10.11 21.95 8.48
N GLN A 613 -11.05 22.90 8.34
CA GLN A 613 -12.42 22.67 7.87
C GLN A 613 -12.54 22.14 6.43
N PHE A 614 -11.45 22.17 5.67
CA PHE A 614 -11.35 21.74 4.28
C PHE A 614 -10.39 20.58 4.07
N PHE A 615 -9.87 19.97 5.14
CA PHE A 615 -8.90 18.86 5.08
C PHE A 615 -7.67 19.21 4.23
N ARG A 616 -7.07 20.39 4.49
CA ARG A 616 -5.97 20.93 3.68
C ARG A 616 -4.81 19.95 3.60
N ASN A 617 -4.40 19.37 4.73
CA ASN A 617 -3.20 18.54 4.77
C ASN A 617 -3.42 17.22 4.02
N ILE A 618 -4.58 16.58 4.20
CA ILE A 618 -4.99 15.41 3.39
C ILE A 618 -5.01 15.75 1.90
N CYS A 619 -5.61 16.89 1.52
CA CYS A 619 -5.67 17.32 0.13
C CYS A 619 -4.29 17.60 -0.46
N ILE A 620 -3.36 18.19 0.29
CA ILE A 620 -2.01 18.48 -0.22
C ILE A 620 -1.21 17.20 -0.42
N GLN A 621 -1.26 16.28 0.53
CA GLN A 621 -0.53 15.00 0.42
C GLN A 621 -0.92 14.21 -0.84
N GLN A 622 -2.20 14.29 -1.22
CA GLN A 622 -2.79 13.69 -2.41
C GLN A 622 -2.33 14.31 -3.74
N ALA A 623 -1.80 15.53 -3.73
CA ALA A 623 -1.39 16.23 -4.95
C ALA A 623 -0.39 15.39 -5.75
N GLU A 624 -0.35 15.58 -7.07
CA GLU A 624 0.60 14.87 -7.90
C GLU A 624 2.04 15.25 -7.57
N GLU A 625 2.96 14.30 -7.71
CA GLU A 625 4.40 14.57 -7.66
C GLU A 625 4.75 15.64 -8.72
N PRO A 626 5.59 16.63 -8.39
CA PRO A 626 6.40 16.77 -7.17
C PRO A 626 5.72 17.54 -6.02
N LEU A 627 4.46 17.97 -6.16
CA LEU A 627 3.80 18.84 -5.19
C LEU A 627 3.29 18.10 -3.95
N GLY A 628 2.72 16.91 -4.16
CA GLY A 628 2.27 16.01 -3.10
C GLY A 628 3.27 14.89 -2.82
N TYR A 629 2.97 14.10 -1.79
CA TYR A 629 3.92 13.15 -1.20
C TYR A 629 3.23 11.85 -0.77
N ALA A 630 2.19 11.42 -1.46
CA ALA A 630 1.55 10.13 -1.20
C ALA A 630 2.53 8.95 -1.41
N PRO A 631 2.55 7.93 -0.52
CA PRO A 631 3.44 6.79 -0.62
C PRO A 631 3.12 5.83 -1.76
N PHE A 632 1.87 5.82 -2.24
CA PHE A 632 1.42 4.91 -3.29
C PHE A 632 0.47 5.57 -4.29
N TYR A 633 0.72 5.31 -5.57
CA TYR A 633 -0.14 5.67 -6.69
C TYR A 633 -0.39 4.43 -7.56
N SER A 634 -1.65 4.05 -7.76
CA SER A 634 -2.00 2.84 -8.50
C SER A 634 -1.83 2.95 -10.02
N GLY A 635 -1.62 4.16 -10.55
CA GLY A 635 -1.75 4.44 -11.98
C GLY A 635 -3.21 4.55 -12.42
N CYS A 636 -3.47 4.42 -13.73
CA CYS A 636 -4.83 4.36 -14.25
C CYS A 636 -5.42 2.97 -14.09
N GLN A 637 -6.59 2.88 -13.46
CA GLN A 637 -7.36 1.65 -13.33
C GLN A 637 -8.70 1.79 -14.05
N SER A 638 -8.93 0.95 -15.05
CA SER A 638 -10.22 0.86 -15.74
C SER A 638 -11.19 0.00 -14.93
N ILE A 639 -12.35 0.56 -14.64
CA ILE A 639 -13.48 -0.12 -14.01
C ILE A 639 -14.59 -0.20 -15.05
N TYR A 640 -14.99 -1.41 -15.41
CA TYR A 640 -16.10 -1.68 -16.32
C TYR A 640 -17.32 -2.14 -15.54
N TYR A 641 -18.50 -1.83 -16.05
CA TYR A 641 -19.79 -2.14 -15.43
C TYR A 641 -20.87 -2.49 -16.44
#